data_AF-A0A1F8ELY0-F1
#
_entry.id   AF-A0A1F8ELY0-F1
#
_cell.length_a   1.000
_cell.length_b   1.000
_cell.length_c   1.000
_cell.angle_alpha   90.00
_cell.angle_beta   90.00
_cell.angle_gamma   90.00
#
_symmetry.space_group_name_H-M   'P 1'
#
loop_
_entity.id
_entity.type
_entity.pdbx_description
1 polymer ?
#
loop_
_entity_poly.entity_id
_entity_poly.type
_entity_poly.pdbx_seq_one_letter_code
_entity_poly.pdbx_strand_id
1 'polypeptide(L)'
;MAKRKSSKSGEISKRKPSRAKADHKKLVTKVSKTESPESKVIQSDDAKKPEAPASVPTSTEVAVVKEKPDTTKDIEIALVISNMRVPHQDDKAIQLVLMHSKDLDPAKIFFNGDMIDYFNRSEIDRNPLRIFTGKDISAMQSEIKKRVRDQEARAQEAEKALAEEKERKPRHVKTLNDWQLERLTKWEIQERAHKKELEILFGVIKLFRDAHPNAELIWVWGCQEYYLEKRLTKYHPNLLDEIDSFCKQNKIQKVFNGTRNNTYNYGALVIGHWFRGGLSSPSGSIAHILMDEEGCSLIQGHTNRGGWACRTLQGPKPDFISGFENFSLCKRPTGKNWQLGYSVVQKEKDRRRFQVFQVPIANYGFFDGLKEYRLDPTKIGLWEKSIAFSDIHFRFEDPVALKVTLDFTEELQPDNIFVVGDVPDFPDISRFSNSPLDSLTDEDLADMTKLVLESKRQGKSKKYIKPRLQRDFERIYEFFKDLRRRCPKARIYWIYGNHDHRMQGHVEDNTPQLAGVRRPGDKGDILSLAEITKVSEFGVETVYSGKNESSMIYGDLLIGHWYKVSSKSAATARSLINAKHKSLVVPHVHRMGSCYKTLNDGTVLVGIEIGCVCRLDPDWMEYPNWQHGLAVIHKKKNSKRFYVQPIQIIDGAFLFGGKRYGRKSTAEVEVKQAAAEQKLDTQNK
;
A
#
# COMPACT_ATOMS: atom_id res chain seq x y z
N MET A 1 -23.84 39.57 -57.21
CA MET A 1 -25.02 39.00 -57.93
C MET A 1 -25.30 37.57 -57.43
N ALA A 2 -26.51 37.03 -57.67
CA ALA A 2 -26.98 35.61 -57.66
C ALA A 2 -26.34 34.55 -56.70
N LYS A 3 -27.07 33.75 -55.89
CA LYS A 3 -28.14 32.71 -56.16
C LYS A 3 -27.60 31.52 -57.01
N ARG A 4 -27.96 30.22 -56.87
CA ARG A 4 -29.00 29.35 -56.18
C ARG A 4 -28.45 27.88 -56.22
N LYS A 5 -28.87 26.76 -55.59
CA LYS A 5 -29.94 26.17 -54.72
C LYS A 5 -29.24 25.20 -53.70
N SER A 6 -29.76 24.60 -52.60
CA SER A 6 -31.03 24.56 -51.83
C SER A 6 -31.95 23.30 -51.90
N SER A 7 -31.66 22.22 -51.14
CA SER A 7 -32.59 21.13 -50.69
C SER A 7 -32.14 20.58 -49.31
N LYS A 8 -32.92 20.58 -48.21
CA LYS A 8 -34.19 19.85 -47.87
C LYS A 8 -34.01 18.32 -47.75
N SER A 9 -34.57 17.62 -46.74
CA SER A 9 -35.32 18.04 -45.53
C SER A 9 -35.57 16.85 -44.56
N GLY A 10 -35.77 17.09 -43.26
CA GLY A 10 -36.22 16.06 -42.31
C GLY A 10 -36.45 16.59 -40.88
N GLU A 11 -37.64 16.36 -40.31
CA GLU A 11 -38.10 16.77 -38.97
C GLU A 11 -39.03 15.67 -38.39
N ILE A 12 -39.58 15.67 -37.16
CA ILE A 12 -39.77 16.74 -36.16
C ILE A 12 -39.85 16.17 -34.73
N SER A 13 -39.37 16.89 -33.70
CA SER A 13 -40.00 16.90 -32.36
C SER A 13 -39.46 18.00 -31.43
N LYS A 14 -40.35 18.64 -30.66
CA LYS A 14 -40.04 19.55 -29.54
C LYS A 14 -40.90 19.19 -28.33
N ARG A 15 -40.33 19.08 -27.13
CA ARG A 15 -41.06 19.23 -25.86
C ARG A 15 -40.28 20.07 -24.85
N LYS A 16 -41.00 20.88 -24.07
CA LYS A 16 -40.47 21.82 -23.07
C LYS A 16 -40.33 21.14 -21.70
N PRO A 17 -39.38 21.55 -20.84
CA PRO A 17 -39.50 21.34 -19.40
C PRO A 17 -40.44 22.40 -18.79
N SER A 18 -41.41 21.97 -17.98
CA SER A 18 -42.27 22.86 -17.19
C SER A 18 -41.82 22.91 -15.73
N ARG A 19 -41.90 24.10 -15.11
CA ARG A 19 -41.78 24.26 -13.66
C ARG A 19 -43.09 23.88 -12.98
N ALA A 20 -43.01 23.21 -11.84
CA ALA A 20 -44.05 23.17 -10.82
C ALA A 20 -43.40 23.24 -9.42
N LYS A 21 -44.08 23.86 -8.45
CA LYS A 21 -43.72 23.84 -7.02
C LYS A 21 -44.75 22.98 -6.27
N ALA A 22 -44.33 22.26 -5.23
CA ALA A 22 -45.22 21.81 -4.16
C ALA A 22 -44.45 21.50 -2.86
N ASP A 23 -44.69 22.32 -1.84
CA ASP A 23 -44.94 21.97 -0.44
C ASP A 23 -44.07 20.93 0.30
N HIS A 24 -43.14 21.42 1.12
CA HIS A 24 -42.64 20.69 2.30
C HIS A 24 -43.62 20.82 3.48
N LYS A 25 -44.44 19.79 3.72
CA LYS A 25 -45.10 19.63 5.03
C LYS A 25 -44.09 19.16 6.08
N LYS A 26 -43.95 19.91 7.18
CA LYS A 26 -43.30 19.43 8.40
C LYS A 26 -44.16 18.32 9.01
N LEU A 27 -43.56 17.17 9.33
CA LEU A 27 -44.09 16.26 10.34
C LEU A 27 -43.13 16.23 11.53
N VAL A 28 -43.66 16.48 12.72
CA VAL A 28 -42.95 16.37 13.99
C VAL A 28 -43.25 14.99 14.57
N THR A 29 -42.24 14.12 14.63
CA THR A 29 -42.30 12.87 15.39
C THR A 29 -41.73 13.07 16.78
N LYS A 30 -42.47 12.64 17.81
CA LYS A 30 -42.08 12.77 19.21
C LYS A 30 -40.89 11.86 19.53
N VAL A 31 -39.95 12.35 20.33
CA VAL A 31 -38.98 11.50 21.03
C VAL A 31 -39.70 10.83 22.20
N SER A 32 -39.91 9.52 22.13
CA SER A 32 -40.28 8.69 23.28
C SER A 32 -39.01 8.16 23.95
N LYS A 33 -38.83 8.45 25.24
CA LYS A 33 -37.89 7.69 26.06
C LYS A 33 -38.44 6.25 26.21
N THR A 34 -37.55 5.27 26.19
CA THR A 34 -37.78 3.93 26.72
C THR A 34 -36.55 3.51 27.51
N GLU A 35 -36.77 2.76 28.58
CA GLU A 35 -35.81 2.62 29.69
C GLU A 35 -34.85 1.44 29.52
N SER A 36 -33.72 1.52 30.22
CA SER A 36 -32.77 0.42 30.37
C SER A 36 -33.36 -0.65 31.29
N PRO A 37 -33.46 -1.93 30.87
CA PRO A 37 -33.70 -3.04 31.79
C PRO A 37 -32.47 -3.27 32.69
N GLU A 38 -32.72 -3.68 33.93
CA GLU A 38 -31.69 -3.72 34.98
C GLU A 38 -30.80 -4.97 34.92
N SER A 39 -29.63 -4.85 35.56
CA SER A 39 -28.74 -5.98 35.84
C SER A 39 -29.39 -6.99 36.79
N LYS A 40 -29.53 -8.25 36.35
CA LYS A 40 -29.70 -9.38 37.27
C LYS A 40 -28.37 -10.08 37.51
N VAL A 41 -27.87 -9.93 38.74
CA VAL A 41 -26.79 -10.75 39.27
C VAL A 41 -27.31 -12.17 39.46
N ILE A 42 -26.55 -13.16 38.99
CA ILE A 42 -26.68 -14.56 39.42
C ILE A 42 -25.29 -15.00 39.87
N GLN A 43 -25.13 -15.18 41.18
CA GLN A 43 -24.04 -15.98 41.73
C GLN A 43 -24.47 -17.44 41.78
N SER A 44 -23.58 -18.33 41.39
CA SER A 44 -23.62 -19.74 41.79
C SER A 44 -22.19 -20.25 41.74
N ASP A 45 -21.58 -20.43 42.90
CA ASP A 45 -20.27 -21.06 43.02
C ASP A 45 -20.34 -22.53 42.57
N ASP A 46 -19.27 -23.03 41.96
CA ASP A 46 -18.73 -24.33 42.37
C ASP A 46 -17.25 -24.47 41.96
N ALA A 47 -16.37 -24.69 42.94
CA ALA A 47 -14.93 -24.65 42.76
C ALA A 47 -14.31 -26.05 42.72
N LYS A 48 -13.90 -26.51 41.54
CA LYS A 48 -13.01 -27.69 41.41
C LYS A 48 -11.56 -27.26 41.20
N LYS A 49 -10.70 -27.67 42.13
CA LYS A 49 -9.23 -27.55 42.04
C LYS A 49 -8.71 -28.28 40.79
N PRO A 50 -7.76 -27.72 40.04
CA PRO A 50 -6.82 -28.51 39.25
C PRO A 50 -5.86 -29.26 40.17
N GLU A 51 -5.51 -30.49 39.81
CA GLU A 51 -4.46 -31.26 40.48
C GLU A 51 -3.06 -30.78 40.02
N ALA A 52 -2.03 -31.08 40.83
CA ALA A 52 -0.67 -30.64 40.55
C ALA A 52 -0.02 -31.41 39.40
N PRO A 53 0.80 -30.77 38.54
CA PRO A 53 1.53 -31.46 37.48
C PRO A 53 2.62 -32.37 38.07
N ALA A 54 2.79 -33.55 37.48
CA ALA A 54 3.82 -34.52 37.87
C ALA A 54 5.24 -34.03 37.57
N SER A 55 6.22 -34.61 38.25
CA SER A 55 7.64 -34.22 38.22
C SER A 55 8.32 -34.49 36.87
N VAL A 56 9.22 -33.58 36.50
CA VAL A 56 10.06 -33.67 35.29
C VAL A 56 11.26 -34.59 35.55
N PRO A 57 11.54 -35.59 34.69
CA PRO A 57 12.82 -36.30 34.68
C PRO A 57 13.90 -35.43 34.03
N THR A 58 14.96 -35.09 34.77
CA THR A 58 16.09 -34.32 34.24
C THR A 58 17.03 -35.21 33.44
N SER A 59 17.16 -34.97 32.13
CA SER A 59 18.26 -35.49 31.32
C SER A 59 18.77 -34.40 30.38
N THR A 60 20.08 -34.15 30.42
CA THR A 60 20.70 -32.96 29.81
C THR A 60 21.41 -33.32 28.51
N GLU A 61 20.66 -33.65 27.46
CA GLU A 61 21.24 -33.77 26.13
C GLU A 61 21.54 -32.39 25.53
N VAL A 62 22.83 -32.11 25.31
CA VAL A 62 23.29 -30.87 24.69
C VAL A 62 22.99 -30.92 23.19
N ALA A 63 21.79 -30.48 22.82
CA ALA A 63 21.35 -30.37 21.44
C ALA A 63 22.26 -29.39 20.67
N VAL A 64 23.19 -29.94 19.87
CA VAL A 64 24.08 -29.15 19.01
C VAL A 64 23.23 -28.35 18.03
N VAL A 65 23.19 -27.03 18.23
CA VAL A 65 22.45 -26.10 17.37
C VAL A 65 23.12 -26.06 15.99
N LYS A 66 22.58 -26.85 15.06
CA LYS A 66 22.82 -26.64 13.63
C LYS A 66 22.20 -25.29 13.26
N GLU A 67 23.03 -24.28 13.10
CA GLU A 67 22.61 -22.98 12.59
C GLU A 67 21.81 -23.17 11.29
N LYS A 68 20.61 -22.59 11.23
CA LYS A 68 19.86 -22.55 9.97
C LYS A 68 20.60 -21.61 9.02
N PRO A 69 20.78 -21.96 7.74
CA PRO A 69 21.44 -21.08 6.78
C PRO A 69 20.66 -19.76 6.69
N ASP A 70 21.36 -18.67 6.96
CA ASP A 70 20.82 -17.32 6.98
C ASP A 70 20.50 -16.84 5.56
N THR A 71 19.21 -16.87 5.21
CA THR A 71 18.70 -16.48 3.89
C THR A 71 18.64 -14.97 3.65
N THR A 72 19.01 -14.14 4.64
CA THR A 72 19.01 -12.67 4.48
C THR A 72 20.20 -12.15 3.69
N LYS A 73 21.31 -12.90 3.64
CA LYS A 73 22.59 -12.48 3.04
C LYS A 73 22.54 -12.18 1.54
N ASP A 74 21.47 -12.54 0.84
CA ASP A 74 21.28 -12.26 -0.60
C ASP A 74 20.41 -11.01 -0.89
N ILE A 75 20.02 -10.24 0.13
CA ILE A 75 19.07 -9.13 0.02
C ILE A 75 19.74 -7.78 0.31
N GLU A 76 19.73 -6.88 -0.67
CA GLU A 76 20.08 -5.46 -0.53
C GLU A 76 18.84 -4.68 -0.03
N ILE A 77 18.87 -4.23 1.22
CA ILE A 77 17.80 -3.43 1.83
C ILE A 77 18.05 -1.94 1.57
N ALA A 78 17.01 -1.22 1.14
CA ALA A 78 17.03 0.23 0.98
C ALA A 78 15.78 0.88 1.57
N LEU A 79 15.92 2.10 2.10
CA LEU A 79 14.80 2.95 2.53
C LEU A 79 14.54 4.05 1.51
N VAL A 80 13.26 4.36 1.25
CA VAL A 80 12.84 5.47 0.40
C VAL A 80 11.96 6.42 1.18
N ILE A 81 12.52 7.59 1.47
CA ILE A 81 11.93 8.66 2.28
C ILE A 81 11.67 9.86 1.36
N SER A 82 10.43 10.33 1.29
CA SER A 82 10.04 11.45 0.42
C SER A 82 9.34 12.55 1.23
N ASN A 83 9.31 13.77 0.68
CA ASN A 83 8.50 14.87 1.19
C ASN A 83 8.59 15.07 2.71
N MET A 84 9.80 15.34 3.22
CA MET A 84 9.94 15.90 4.57
C MET A 84 9.39 17.33 4.63
N ARG A 85 9.49 18.10 3.53
CA ARG A 85 9.03 19.50 3.43
C ARG A 85 9.55 20.39 4.56
N VAL A 86 10.83 20.24 4.92
CA VAL A 86 11.52 21.07 5.93
C VAL A 86 11.24 22.56 5.66
N PRO A 87 10.84 23.36 6.68
CA PRO A 87 10.84 23.10 8.12
C PRO A 87 9.56 22.44 8.70
N HIS A 88 8.69 21.86 7.85
CA HIS A 88 7.40 21.30 8.24
C HIS A 88 7.43 19.78 8.54
N GLN A 89 8.61 19.16 8.64
CA GLN A 89 8.77 17.71 8.87
C GLN A 89 8.17 17.25 10.20
N ASP A 90 7.72 15.99 10.30
CA ASP A 90 7.24 15.36 11.52
C ASP A 90 8.38 14.62 12.23
N ASP A 91 8.92 15.26 13.27
CA ASP A 91 10.11 14.79 13.99
C ASP A 91 9.86 13.46 14.71
N LYS A 92 8.61 13.19 15.11
CA LYS A 92 8.18 11.91 15.70
C LYS A 92 8.08 10.81 14.64
N ALA A 93 7.67 11.14 13.43
CA ALA A 93 7.73 10.23 12.29
C ALA A 93 9.19 9.88 11.94
N ILE A 94 10.08 10.87 11.92
CA ILE A 94 11.52 10.67 11.67
C ILE A 94 12.15 9.76 12.74
N GLN A 95 11.85 9.98 14.03
CA GLN A 95 12.26 9.07 15.12
C GLN A 95 11.78 7.63 14.88
N LEU A 96 10.54 7.45 14.43
CA LEU A 96 9.98 6.13 14.08
C LEU A 96 10.69 5.45 12.89
N VAL A 97 11.09 6.20 11.86
CA VAL A 97 11.93 5.66 10.77
C VAL A 97 13.33 5.31 11.29
N LEU A 98 13.92 6.16 12.12
CA LEU A 98 15.25 5.92 12.72
C LEU A 98 15.28 4.70 13.65
N MET A 99 14.19 4.40 14.36
CA MET A 99 14.06 3.16 15.14
C MET A 99 14.12 1.91 14.25
N HIS A 100 13.28 1.83 13.21
CA HIS A 100 13.24 0.64 12.35
C HIS A 100 14.45 0.53 11.42
N SER A 101 15.00 1.66 10.95
CA SER A 101 16.22 1.62 10.14
C SER A 101 17.40 0.96 10.86
N LYS A 102 17.51 1.13 12.19
CA LYS A 102 18.54 0.46 13.01
C LYS A 102 18.34 -1.05 13.13
N ASP A 103 17.10 -1.51 13.07
CA ASP A 103 16.77 -2.94 13.05
C ASP A 103 16.89 -3.57 11.64
N LEU A 104 16.98 -2.76 10.59
CA LEU A 104 17.09 -3.18 9.19
C LEU A 104 18.50 -3.11 8.59
N ASP A 105 19.41 -2.31 9.17
CA ASP A 105 20.74 -1.96 8.64
C ASP A 105 20.76 -1.72 7.11
N PRO A 106 20.02 -0.72 6.59
CA PRO A 106 19.82 -0.52 5.17
C PRO A 106 21.10 -0.09 4.45
N ALA A 107 21.51 -0.89 3.46
CA ALA A 107 22.65 -0.58 2.58
C ALA A 107 22.50 0.78 1.85
N LYS A 108 21.26 1.25 1.63
CA LYS A 108 20.97 2.55 0.98
C LYS A 108 19.81 3.29 1.63
N ILE A 109 19.87 4.62 1.69
CA ILE A 109 18.75 5.48 2.06
C ILE A 109 18.57 6.57 0.99
N PHE A 110 17.41 6.54 0.34
CA PHE A 110 17.00 7.48 -0.68
C PHE A 110 16.15 8.59 -0.06
N PHE A 111 16.66 9.81 -0.09
CA PHE A 111 15.89 11.05 0.09
C PHE A 111 15.28 11.41 -1.27
N ASN A 112 14.10 10.87 -1.56
CA ASN A 112 13.45 10.96 -2.85
C ASN A 112 12.50 12.17 -2.93
N GLY A 113 13.11 13.35 -3.05
CA GLY A 113 12.52 14.61 -3.47
C GLY A 113 11.58 15.35 -2.52
N ASP A 114 11.46 16.65 -2.77
CA ASP A 114 10.69 17.63 -1.99
C ASP A 114 11.05 17.60 -0.49
N MET A 115 12.34 17.41 -0.20
CA MET A 115 12.88 17.25 1.15
C MET A 115 12.84 18.57 1.93
N ILE A 116 13.16 19.67 1.25
CA ILE A 116 12.91 21.05 1.69
C ILE A 116 11.66 21.60 0.99
N ASP A 117 10.93 22.49 1.64
CA ASP A 117 9.78 23.17 1.04
C ASP A 117 10.20 24.58 0.61
N TYR A 118 10.06 24.96 -0.66
CA TYR A 118 10.44 26.30 -1.11
C TYR A 118 9.24 27.25 -1.00
N PHE A 119 9.30 28.21 -0.06
CA PHE A 119 8.18 29.08 0.35
C PHE A 119 7.30 29.60 -0.80
N ASN A 120 7.88 30.11 -1.91
CA ASN A 120 7.12 30.64 -3.07
C ASN A 120 6.24 29.59 -3.77
N ARG A 121 6.55 28.30 -3.59
CA ARG A 121 5.85 27.13 -4.12
C ARG A 121 5.31 26.25 -2.99
N SER A 122 5.28 26.76 -1.77
CA SER A 122 4.70 26.10 -0.61
C SER A 122 3.18 25.95 -0.73
N GLU A 123 2.72 24.89 -0.11
CA GLU A 123 1.32 24.53 0.07
C GLU A 123 0.91 24.55 1.56
N ILE A 124 1.84 24.98 2.43
CA ILE A 124 1.74 25.03 3.89
C ILE A 124 1.90 26.48 4.36
N ASP A 125 3.07 27.10 4.14
CA ASP A 125 3.32 28.52 4.43
C ASP A 125 4.22 29.16 3.37
N ARG A 126 3.72 30.25 2.77
CA ARG A 126 4.40 31.03 1.72
C ARG A 126 5.17 32.25 2.24
N ASN A 127 5.23 32.46 3.54
CA ASN A 127 6.09 33.48 4.14
C ASN A 127 7.57 33.08 4.02
N PRO A 128 8.44 33.83 3.30
CA PRO A 128 9.87 33.53 3.23
C PRO A 128 10.59 33.61 4.59
N LEU A 129 9.98 34.24 5.59
CA LEU A 129 10.54 34.44 6.93
C LEU A 129 9.83 33.60 7.99
N ARG A 130 9.06 32.58 7.59
CA ARG A 130 8.29 31.67 8.48
C ARG A 130 9.12 30.98 9.57
N ILE A 131 10.44 30.88 9.37
CA ILE A 131 11.38 30.29 10.32
C ILE A 131 11.81 31.24 11.45
N PHE A 132 11.42 32.52 11.38
CA PHE A 132 11.77 33.57 12.33
C PHE A 132 10.53 34.18 13.00
N THR A 133 10.66 34.57 14.27
CA THR A 133 9.63 35.37 14.94
C THR A 133 9.72 36.84 14.51
N GLY A 134 8.65 37.60 14.75
CA GLY A 134 8.67 39.05 14.52
C GLY A 134 9.76 39.80 15.33
N LYS A 135 10.18 39.25 16.48
CA LYS A 135 11.30 39.82 17.26
C LYS A 135 12.64 39.63 16.55
N ASP A 136 12.89 38.45 16.02
CA ASP A 136 14.14 38.12 15.31
C ASP A 136 14.25 38.95 14.02
N ILE A 137 13.14 39.11 13.30
CA ILE A 137 13.06 39.93 12.09
C ILE A 137 13.37 41.40 12.42
N SER A 138 12.76 41.98 13.45
CA SER A 138 13.06 43.36 13.88
C SER A 138 14.50 43.52 14.37
N ALA A 139 15.03 42.55 15.11
CA ALA A 139 16.42 42.57 15.57
C ALA A 139 17.41 42.57 14.38
N MET A 140 17.23 41.68 13.40
CA MET A 140 18.06 41.64 12.19
C MET A 140 17.89 42.91 11.33
N GLN A 141 16.68 43.48 11.25
CA GLN A 141 16.47 44.75 10.56
C GLN A 141 17.28 45.89 11.20
N SER A 142 17.31 45.96 12.54
CA SER A 142 18.09 46.95 13.28
C SER A 142 19.60 46.71 13.14
N GLU A 143 20.04 45.45 13.26
CA GLU A 143 21.43 45.03 13.08
C GLU A 143 21.98 45.41 11.70
N ILE A 144 21.29 45.02 10.63
CA ILE A 144 21.73 45.24 9.25
C ILE A 144 21.72 46.74 8.92
N LYS A 145 20.65 47.47 9.29
CA LYS A 145 20.58 48.93 9.08
C LYS A 145 21.71 49.66 9.80
N LYS A 146 21.99 49.31 11.06
CA LYS A 146 23.12 49.87 11.81
C LYS A 146 24.44 49.53 11.13
N ARG A 147 24.70 48.25 10.85
CA ARG A 147 25.96 47.78 10.25
C ARG A 147 26.28 48.49 8.92
N VAL A 148 25.28 48.75 8.08
CA VAL A 148 25.46 49.48 6.82
C VAL A 148 25.76 50.96 7.07
N ARG A 149 25.04 51.65 7.96
CA ARG A 149 25.35 53.07 8.29
C ARG A 149 26.72 53.21 8.99
N ASP A 150 27.10 52.27 9.85
CA ASP A 150 28.44 52.19 10.47
C ASP A 150 29.55 51.99 9.40
N GLN A 151 29.30 51.18 8.37
CA GLN A 151 30.23 50.97 7.24
C GLN A 151 30.34 52.23 6.35
N GLU A 152 29.22 52.89 6.05
CA GLU A 152 29.20 54.16 5.30
C GLU A 152 29.97 55.27 6.03
N ALA A 153 29.81 55.38 7.36
CA ALA A 153 30.54 56.34 8.18
C ALA A 153 32.05 56.10 8.12
N ARG A 154 32.51 54.86 8.39
CA ARG A 154 33.94 54.50 8.34
C ARG A 154 34.55 54.72 6.96
N ALA A 155 33.80 54.43 5.89
CA ALA A 155 34.26 54.70 4.53
C ALA A 155 34.41 56.21 4.26
N GLN A 156 33.50 57.03 4.78
CA GLN A 156 33.58 58.49 4.67
C GLN A 156 34.72 59.08 5.53
N GLU A 157 35.08 58.46 6.64
CA GLU A 157 36.27 58.81 7.45
C GLU A 157 37.57 58.41 6.74
N ALA A 158 37.66 57.20 6.18
CA ALA A 158 38.81 56.76 5.40
C ALA A 158 39.06 57.66 4.17
N GLU A 159 38.01 58.11 3.49
CA GLU A 159 38.10 59.06 2.37
C GLU A 159 38.46 60.50 2.82
N LYS A 160 38.29 60.86 4.10
CA LYS A 160 38.86 62.12 4.64
C LYS A 160 40.37 61.99 4.82
N ALA A 161 40.83 60.97 5.53
CA ALA A 161 42.25 60.72 5.74
C ALA A 161 43.02 60.57 4.41
N LEU A 162 42.47 59.83 3.44
CA LEU A 162 43.01 59.65 2.09
C LEU A 162 42.91 60.92 1.20
N ALA A 163 42.18 61.94 1.64
CA ALA A 163 42.11 63.23 0.97
C ALA A 163 43.10 64.24 1.59
N GLU A 164 43.26 64.19 2.91
CA GLU A 164 44.29 64.93 3.66
C GLU A 164 45.70 64.46 3.24
N GLU A 165 45.96 63.15 3.19
CA GLU A 165 47.22 62.55 2.69
C GLU A 165 47.55 62.97 1.24
N LYS A 166 46.53 63.33 0.45
CA LYS A 166 46.65 63.63 -0.99
C LYS A 166 46.31 65.09 -1.32
N GLU A 167 46.41 65.98 -0.33
CA GLU A 167 46.23 67.44 -0.41
C GLU A 167 45.00 67.88 -1.24
N ARG A 168 43.91 67.12 -1.15
CA ARG A 168 42.70 67.29 -1.97
C ARG A 168 41.47 67.42 -1.09
N LYS A 169 40.38 67.94 -1.67
CA LYS A 169 39.07 67.89 -0.99
C LYS A 169 38.56 66.44 -0.89
N PRO A 170 38.00 66.03 0.26
CA PRO A 170 37.39 64.71 0.41
C PRO A 170 36.16 64.60 -0.48
N ARG A 171 35.98 63.45 -1.12
CA ARG A 171 34.78 63.14 -1.90
C ARG A 171 33.69 62.65 -0.94
N HIS A 172 32.43 62.91 -1.31
CA HIS A 172 31.33 62.30 -0.60
C HIS A 172 31.23 60.81 -0.96
N VAL A 173 31.31 59.93 0.03
CA VAL A 173 31.09 58.49 -0.15
C VAL A 173 29.60 58.25 -0.36
N LYS A 174 29.26 57.59 -1.47
CA LYS A 174 27.90 57.35 -1.90
C LYS A 174 27.19 56.36 -0.97
N THR A 175 26.27 56.88 -0.16
CA THR A 175 25.41 56.08 0.73
C THR A 175 24.22 55.46 -0.02
N LEU A 176 23.58 54.47 0.61
CA LEU A 176 22.32 53.90 0.17
C LEU A 176 21.14 54.77 0.60
N ASN A 177 20.22 55.06 -0.32
CA ASN A 177 18.92 55.62 0.05
C ASN A 177 18.05 54.56 0.77
N ASP A 178 16.97 55.00 1.43
CA ASP A 178 16.22 54.10 2.32
C ASP A 178 15.55 52.92 1.58
N TRP A 179 15.17 53.08 0.32
CA TRP A 179 14.66 51.98 -0.51
C TRP A 179 15.75 50.96 -0.85
N GLN A 180 16.97 51.42 -1.16
CA GLN A 180 18.12 50.53 -1.37
C GLN A 180 18.47 49.79 -0.08
N LEU A 181 18.46 50.49 1.06
CA LEU A 181 18.76 49.92 2.38
C LEU A 181 17.68 48.91 2.82
N GLU A 182 16.39 49.21 2.64
CA GLU A 182 15.28 48.29 2.92
C GLU A 182 15.38 47.05 2.03
N ARG A 183 15.63 47.23 0.73
CA ARG A 183 15.79 46.12 -0.23
C ARG A 183 16.97 45.22 0.14
N LEU A 184 18.12 45.80 0.51
CA LEU A 184 19.29 45.05 0.99
C LEU A 184 18.95 44.28 2.28
N THR A 185 18.35 44.95 3.26
CA THR A 185 17.91 44.35 4.52
C THR A 185 16.97 43.16 4.27
N LYS A 186 16.00 43.32 3.35
CA LYS A 186 15.05 42.26 2.98
C LYS A 186 15.72 41.08 2.26
N TRP A 187 16.73 41.33 1.43
CA TRP A 187 17.50 40.29 0.76
C TRP A 187 18.36 39.49 1.77
N GLU A 188 19.07 40.17 2.66
CA GLU A 188 19.92 39.49 3.65
C GLU A 188 19.11 38.70 4.69
N ILE A 189 17.98 39.24 5.19
CA ILE A 189 17.10 38.48 6.10
C ILE A 189 16.50 37.26 5.38
N GLN A 190 16.22 37.37 4.08
CA GLN A 190 15.79 36.23 3.28
C GLN A 190 16.93 35.21 3.04
N GLU A 191 18.19 35.64 2.92
CA GLU A 191 19.34 34.74 2.84
C GLU A 191 19.52 33.95 4.14
N ARG A 192 19.48 34.65 5.29
CA ARG A 192 19.48 34.06 6.62
C ARG A 192 18.33 33.06 6.81
N ALA A 193 17.14 33.34 6.25
CA ALA A 193 16.00 32.43 6.32
C ALA A 193 16.23 31.13 5.52
N HIS A 194 16.67 31.22 4.25
CA HIS A 194 17.01 30.03 3.45
C HIS A 194 18.12 29.21 4.13
N LYS A 195 19.16 29.88 4.65
CA LYS A 195 20.25 29.22 5.39
C LYS A 195 19.71 28.49 6.63
N LYS A 196 18.81 29.11 7.41
CA LYS A 196 18.22 28.46 8.59
C LYS A 196 17.37 27.23 8.24
N GLU A 197 16.66 27.25 7.12
CA GLU A 197 15.91 26.08 6.63
C GLU A 197 16.83 24.97 6.11
N LEU A 198 17.95 25.33 5.46
CA LEU A 198 19.00 24.39 5.05
C LEU A 198 19.72 23.77 6.25
N GLU A 199 20.05 24.53 7.29
CA GLU A 199 20.63 24.01 8.54
C GLU A 199 19.75 22.93 9.20
N ILE A 200 18.41 23.11 9.16
CA ILE A 200 17.46 22.12 9.68
C ILE A 200 17.42 20.88 8.78
N LEU A 201 17.41 21.06 7.45
CA LEU A 201 17.48 19.94 6.49
C LEU A 201 18.76 19.11 6.69
N PHE A 202 19.91 19.79 6.80
CA PHE A 202 21.20 19.19 7.03
C PHE A 202 21.22 18.43 8.37
N GLY A 203 20.63 19.00 9.43
CA GLY A 203 20.45 18.32 10.71
C GLY A 203 19.63 17.03 10.58
N VAL A 204 18.48 17.07 9.90
CA VAL A 204 17.61 15.90 9.71
C VAL A 204 18.27 14.82 8.84
N ILE A 205 18.93 15.18 7.74
CA ILE A 205 19.69 14.23 6.91
C ILE A 205 20.85 13.64 7.70
N LYS A 206 21.54 14.45 8.53
CA LYS A 206 22.64 13.98 9.36
C LYS A 206 22.19 12.94 10.40
N LEU A 207 20.98 13.01 10.95
CA LEU A 207 20.45 11.94 11.83
C LEU A 207 20.49 10.55 11.16
N PHE A 208 20.28 10.47 9.85
CA PHE A 208 20.38 9.21 9.10
C PHE A 208 21.84 8.84 8.79
N ARG A 209 22.74 9.80 8.52
CA ARG A 209 24.18 9.52 8.35
C ARG A 209 24.83 9.04 9.66
N ASP A 210 24.52 9.69 10.77
CA ASP A 210 25.05 9.33 12.09
C ASP A 210 24.48 7.99 12.59
N ALA A 211 23.23 7.66 12.23
CA ALA A 211 22.65 6.35 12.51
C ALA A 211 23.18 5.23 11.58
N HIS A 212 23.55 5.57 10.34
CA HIS A 212 24.01 4.63 9.31
C HIS A 212 25.28 5.11 8.61
N PRO A 213 26.47 4.97 9.26
CA PRO A 213 27.73 5.47 8.71
C PRO A 213 28.14 4.80 7.39
N ASN A 214 27.76 3.54 7.20
CA ASN A 214 28.15 2.71 6.06
C ASN A 214 27.17 2.78 4.88
N ALA A 215 25.94 3.26 5.09
CA ALA A 215 24.91 3.30 4.06
C ALA A 215 25.22 4.32 2.96
N GLU A 216 24.87 3.99 1.72
CA GLU A 216 24.84 4.95 0.62
C GLU A 216 23.66 5.91 0.84
N LEU A 217 23.92 7.22 0.91
CA LEU A 217 22.85 8.22 1.01
C LEU A 217 22.66 8.85 -0.36
N ILE A 218 21.48 8.69 -0.96
CA ILE A 218 21.15 9.23 -2.28
C ILE A 218 20.07 10.29 -2.11
N TRP A 219 20.33 11.53 -2.51
CA TRP A 219 19.33 12.61 -2.53
C TRP A 219 18.90 12.88 -3.96
N VAL A 220 17.73 12.36 -4.33
CA VAL A 220 17.08 12.65 -5.61
C VAL A 220 16.32 13.95 -5.47
N TRP A 221 16.65 14.94 -6.29
CA TRP A 221 16.08 16.28 -6.17
C TRP A 221 14.67 16.36 -6.73
N GLY A 222 13.74 16.89 -5.94
CA GLY A 222 12.35 17.09 -6.33
C GLY A 222 12.09 18.45 -6.97
N CYS A 223 10.81 18.78 -7.08
CA CYS A 223 10.40 20.03 -7.68
C CYS A 223 10.67 21.22 -6.75
N GLN A 224 10.59 21.04 -5.43
CA GLN A 224 10.94 22.07 -4.45
C GLN A 224 12.44 22.39 -4.47
N GLU A 225 13.32 21.38 -4.53
CA GLU A 225 14.77 21.58 -4.68
C GLU A 225 15.12 22.31 -5.98
N TYR A 226 14.51 21.93 -7.11
CA TYR A 226 14.68 22.65 -8.39
C TYR A 226 14.27 24.13 -8.29
N TYR A 227 13.13 24.44 -7.67
CA TYR A 227 12.67 25.82 -7.54
C TYR A 227 13.52 26.62 -6.53
N LEU A 228 14.08 25.97 -5.52
CA LEU A 228 15.05 26.55 -4.59
C LEU A 228 16.38 26.85 -5.30
N GLU A 229 16.96 25.92 -6.05
CA GLU A 229 18.21 26.17 -6.78
C GLU A 229 18.05 27.34 -7.75
N LYS A 230 16.98 27.39 -8.54
CA LYS A 230 16.71 28.53 -9.43
C LYS A 230 16.49 29.86 -8.68
N ARG A 231 16.23 29.84 -7.37
CA ARG A 231 16.28 31.03 -6.48
C ARG A 231 17.71 31.31 -6.02
N LEU A 232 18.42 30.33 -5.48
CA LEU A 232 19.76 30.49 -4.93
C LEU A 232 20.76 30.93 -6.01
N THR A 233 20.78 30.27 -7.17
CA THR A 233 21.62 30.61 -8.35
C THR A 233 21.48 32.08 -8.77
N LYS A 234 20.33 32.72 -8.52
CA LYS A 234 20.06 34.12 -8.91
C LYS A 234 20.26 35.16 -7.79
N TYR A 235 20.19 34.77 -6.52
CA TYR A 235 20.13 35.71 -5.40
C TYR A 235 21.08 35.40 -4.24
N HIS A 236 21.42 34.12 -4.01
CA HIS A 236 22.21 33.65 -2.86
C HIS A 236 23.08 32.44 -3.27
N PRO A 237 24.00 32.59 -4.26
CA PRO A 237 24.70 31.46 -4.86
C PRO A 237 25.54 30.67 -3.86
N ASN A 238 26.15 31.35 -2.88
CA ASN A 238 26.93 30.74 -1.79
C ASN A 238 26.19 29.62 -1.04
N LEU A 239 24.85 29.68 -0.96
CA LEU A 239 24.06 28.63 -0.30
C LEU A 239 23.98 27.33 -1.12
N LEU A 240 24.30 27.35 -2.42
CA LEU A 240 24.50 26.15 -3.22
C LEU A 240 25.85 25.50 -2.90
N ASP A 241 26.90 26.31 -2.70
CA ASP A 241 28.20 25.81 -2.25
C ASP A 241 28.12 25.19 -0.86
N GLU A 242 27.28 25.73 0.04
CA GLU A 242 26.96 25.11 1.34
C GLU A 242 26.26 23.76 1.17
N ILE A 243 25.27 23.64 0.28
CA ILE A 243 24.58 22.37 -0.02
C ILE A 243 25.55 21.32 -0.58
N ASP A 244 26.38 21.70 -1.55
CA ASP A 244 27.29 20.75 -2.20
C ASP A 244 28.49 20.42 -1.31
N SER A 245 28.90 21.32 -0.41
CA SER A 245 29.86 21.03 0.66
C SER A 245 29.29 20.06 1.69
N PHE A 246 28.04 20.26 2.14
CA PHE A 246 27.35 19.33 3.04
C PHE A 246 27.23 17.93 2.41
N CYS A 247 26.86 17.84 1.13
CA CYS A 247 26.76 16.57 0.41
C CYS A 247 28.13 15.86 0.31
N LYS A 248 29.20 16.59 -0.02
CA LYS A 248 30.58 16.04 -0.07
C LYS A 248 31.03 15.53 1.31
N GLN A 249 30.88 16.35 2.36
CA GLN A 249 31.28 16.01 3.73
C GLN A 249 30.57 14.75 4.25
N ASN A 250 29.27 14.60 3.97
CA ASN A 250 28.45 13.51 4.48
C ASN A 250 28.34 12.31 3.51
N LYS A 251 29.14 12.29 2.43
CA LYS A 251 29.11 11.26 1.37
C LYS A 251 27.68 11.00 0.86
N ILE A 252 27.01 12.05 0.39
CA ILE A 252 25.65 12.01 -0.16
C ILE A 252 25.73 12.16 -1.67
N GLN A 253 25.19 11.19 -2.42
CA GLN A 253 25.03 11.27 -3.86
C GLN A 253 23.85 12.16 -4.21
N LYS A 254 24.13 13.39 -4.66
CA LYS A 254 23.14 14.31 -5.23
C LYS A 254 22.76 13.85 -6.65
N VAL A 255 21.49 13.53 -6.86
CA VAL A 255 20.94 13.12 -8.16
C VAL A 255 20.07 14.26 -8.70
N PHE A 256 20.66 15.06 -9.59
CA PHE A 256 20.03 16.23 -10.20
C PHE A 256 20.52 16.42 -11.64
N ASN A 257 19.60 16.44 -12.61
CA ASN A 257 19.87 16.62 -14.04
C ASN A 257 19.60 18.06 -14.54
N GLY A 258 19.39 19.01 -13.63
CA GLY A 258 19.02 20.39 -13.98
C GLY A 258 17.51 20.62 -14.21
N THR A 259 16.67 19.58 -14.09
CA THR A 259 15.21 19.67 -14.30
C THR A 259 14.40 19.34 -13.03
N ARG A 260 13.07 19.37 -13.14
CA ARG A 260 12.12 18.98 -12.07
C ARG A 260 11.88 17.48 -11.97
N ASN A 261 12.33 16.69 -12.95
CA ASN A 261 12.15 15.24 -12.98
C ASN A 261 13.53 14.59 -12.84
N ASN A 262 13.77 13.93 -11.71
CA ASN A 262 15.06 13.31 -11.40
C ASN A 262 14.84 11.87 -10.96
N THR A 263 15.62 10.94 -11.50
CA THR A 263 15.44 9.50 -11.33
C THR A 263 16.78 8.82 -11.08
N TYR A 264 16.74 7.71 -10.33
CA TYR A 264 17.87 6.85 -10.04
C TYR A 264 17.50 5.40 -10.40
N ASN A 265 18.28 4.78 -11.29
CA ASN A 265 18.10 3.37 -11.65
C ASN A 265 18.67 2.48 -10.53
N TYR A 266 17.80 1.68 -9.90
CA TYR A 266 18.15 0.75 -8.82
C TYR A 266 18.04 -0.73 -9.27
N GLY A 267 18.27 -1.02 -10.55
CA GLY A 267 18.06 -2.33 -11.16
C GLY A 267 16.70 -2.40 -11.85
N ALA A 268 15.91 -3.43 -11.58
CA ALA A 268 14.53 -3.54 -12.07
C ALA A 268 13.53 -2.51 -11.47
N LEU A 269 14.00 -1.57 -10.63
CA LEU A 269 13.21 -0.52 -9.98
C LEU A 269 13.88 0.86 -10.18
N VAL A 270 13.08 1.89 -10.46
CA VAL A 270 13.53 3.29 -10.59
C VAL A 270 12.99 4.14 -9.45
N ILE A 271 13.87 4.73 -8.64
CA ILE A 271 13.47 5.61 -7.54
C ILE A 271 13.60 7.05 -8.02
N GLY A 272 12.52 7.84 -7.98
CA GLY A 272 12.55 9.17 -8.56
C GLY A 272 11.45 10.13 -8.12
N HIS A 273 11.67 11.39 -8.44
CA HIS A 273 10.68 12.46 -8.34
C HIS A 273 10.32 12.92 -9.74
N TRP A 274 9.02 12.91 -10.04
CA TRP A 274 8.45 13.41 -11.28
C TRP A 274 7.45 14.50 -10.92
N PHE A 275 7.42 15.59 -11.70
CA PHE A 275 6.40 16.63 -11.57
C PHE A 275 5.06 16.17 -12.21
N ARG A 276 4.51 15.06 -11.71
CA ARG A 276 3.32 14.36 -12.23
C ARG A 276 2.28 14.15 -11.13
N GLY A 277 1.01 14.41 -11.48
CA GLY A 277 -0.08 14.46 -10.50
C GLY A 277 -0.08 15.76 -9.71
N GLY A 278 -1.18 16.02 -9.00
CA GLY A 278 -1.35 17.20 -8.18
C GLY A 278 -1.90 16.89 -6.80
N LEU A 279 -2.01 17.93 -5.97
CA LEU A 279 -2.49 17.90 -4.59
C LEU A 279 -3.74 17.05 -4.31
N SER A 280 -4.64 16.93 -5.29
CA SER A 280 -5.92 16.21 -5.22
C SER A 280 -5.88 14.81 -5.84
N SER A 281 -4.88 14.48 -6.67
CA SER A 281 -4.84 13.28 -7.53
C SER A 281 -4.85 11.96 -6.74
N PRO A 282 -5.64 10.94 -7.14
CA PRO A 282 -5.61 9.63 -6.49
C PRO A 282 -4.24 8.96 -6.70
N SER A 283 -3.64 8.46 -5.63
CA SER A 283 -2.25 7.98 -5.62
C SER A 283 -1.97 6.86 -6.63
N GLY A 284 -2.64 5.71 -6.51
CA GLY A 284 -2.51 4.61 -7.47
C GLY A 284 -2.81 5.01 -8.93
N SER A 285 -3.55 6.09 -9.17
CA SER A 285 -3.78 6.60 -10.53
C SER A 285 -2.58 7.37 -11.10
N ILE A 286 -1.74 8.01 -10.29
CA ILE A 286 -0.52 8.68 -10.75
C ILE A 286 0.62 7.68 -10.92
N ALA A 287 0.80 6.77 -9.95
CA ALA A 287 1.69 5.62 -10.08
C ALA A 287 1.41 4.82 -11.37
N HIS A 288 0.14 4.55 -11.68
CA HIS A 288 -0.23 3.85 -12.92
C HIS A 288 0.10 4.68 -14.17
N ILE A 289 -0.07 6.00 -14.14
CA ILE A 289 0.24 6.88 -15.27
C ILE A 289 1.74 6.94 -15.53
N LEU A 290 2.58 7.07 -14.49
CA LEU A 290 4.03 6.98 -14.68
C LEU A 290 4.46 5.59 -15.15
N MET A 291 3.86 4.52 -14.62
CA MET A 291 4.12 3.15 -15.06
C MET A 291 3.76 2.92 -16.54
N ASP A 292 2.71 3.59 -17.05
CA ASP A 292 2.36 3.61 -18.49
C ASP A 292 3.36 4.45 -19.33
N GLU A 293 3.95 5.52 -18.77
CA GLU A 293 4.83 6.46 -19.50
C GLU A 293 6.32 6.11 -19.48
N GLU A 294 6.81 5.55 -18.36
CA GLU A 294 8.22 5.21 -18.12
C GLU A 294 8.53 3.74 -18.42
N GLY A 295 7.50 2.90 -18.61
CA GLY A 295 7.65 1.47 -18.97
C GLY A 295 8.39 0.60 -17.95
N CYS A 296 8.61 1.07 -16.72
CA CYS A 296 9.41 0.42 -15.70
C CYS A 296 8.78 0.50 -14.31
N SER A 297 9.18 -0.40 -13.40
CA SER A 297 8.77 -0.32 -12.01
C SER A 297 9.42 0.89 -11.35
N LEU A 298 8.67 1.64 -10.54
CA LEU A 298 9.13 2.91 -9.99
C LEU A 298 8.53 3.28 -8.64
N ILE A 299 9.24 4.12 -7.88
CA ILE A 299 8.72 4.79 -6.67
C ILE A 299 8.72 6.30 -6.90
N GLN A 300 7.53 6.89 -7.05
CA GLN A 300 7.35 8.34 -7.19
C GLN A 300 7.40 9.03 -5.83
N GLY A 301 8.26 10.04 -5.71
CA GLY A 301 8.40 10.92 -4.56
C GLY A 301 7.59 12.22 -4.60
N HIS A 302 6.49 12.34 -5.36
CA HIS A 302 5.77 13.63 -5.50
C HIS A 302 4.37 13.69 -4.87
N THR A 303 3.49 12.67 -5.01
CA THR A 303 2.19 12.72 -4.32
C THR A 303 2.27 12.08 -2.93
N ASN A 304 2.02 12.88 -1.88
CA ASN A 304 2.23 12.56 -0.47
C ASN A 304 1.23 11.56 0.13
N ARG A 305 0.87 10.52 -0.61
CA ARG A 305 -0.44 9.87 -0.49
C ARG A 305 -0.41 8.38 -0.22
N GLY A 306 0.69 7.69 -0.53
CA GLY A 306 0.74 6.23 -0.51
C GLY A 306 -0.16 5.60 -1.57
N GLY A 307 0.39 4.77 -2.43
CA GLY A 307 -0.38 4.10 -3.47
C GLY A 307 0.42 3.06 -4.22
N TRP A 308 -0.28 2.06 -4.74
CA TRP A 308 0.29 1.01 -5.60
C TRP A 308 -0.47 1.00 -6.93
N ALA A 309 0.27 0.79 -8.01
CA ALA A 309 -0.19 0.36 -9.30
C ALA A 309 0.68 -0.80 -9.75
N CYS A 310 0.08 -1.82 -10.34
CA CYS A 310 0.78 -3.02 -10.80
C CYS A 310 0.33 -3.35 -12.22
N ARG A 311 1.19 -4.05 -12.97
CA ARG A 311 0.90 -4.60 -14.29
C ARG A 311 1.70 -5.88 -14.50
N THR A 312 0.98 -6.94 -14.82
CA THR A 312 1.53 -8.19 -15.33
C THR A 312 1.13 -8.29 -16.79
N LEU A 313 2.05 -8.69 -17.66
CA LEU A 313 1.79 -9.07 -19.05
C LEU A 313 2.51 -10.40 -19.26
N GLN A 314 1.77 -11.51 -19.31
CA GLN A 314 2.40 -12.83 -19.22
C GLN A 314 2.83 -13.39 -20.58
N GLY A 315 4.12 -13.68 -20.67
CA GLY A 315 4.74 -14.62 -21.59
C GLY A 315 5.87 -15.34 -20.82
N PRO A 316 6.71 -16.17 -21.47
CA PRO A 316 7.74 -16.97 -20.78
C PRO A 316 8.86 -16.15 -20.10
N LYS A 317 8.86 -14.82 -20.25
CA LYS A 317 9.44 -13.87 -19.28
C LYS A 317 8.42 -12.75 -19.04
N PRO A 318 7.68 -12.76 -17.93
CA PRO A 318 6.73 -11.69 -17.62
C PRO A 318 7.46 -10.54 -16.92
N ASP A 319 7.70 -9.45 -17.64
CA ASP A 319 8.20 -8.22 -17.04
C ASP A 319 7.09 -7.61 -16.16
N PHE A 320 7.14 -7.92 -14.87
CA PHE A 320 6.22 -7.37 -13.88
C PHE A 320 6.58 -5.92 -13.55
N ILE A 321 5.63 -5.01 -13.77
CA ILE A 321 5.83 -3.57 -13.63
C ILE A 321 4.97 -3.04 -12.47
N SER A 322 5.57 -2.30 -11.53
CA SER A 322 4.85 -1.64 -10.44
C SER A 322 5.25 -0.19 -10.23
N GLY A 323 4.27 0.71 -10.27
CA GLY A 323 4.41 2.07 -9.76
C GLY A 323 3.98 2.17 -8.29
N PHE A 324 4.77 2.83 -7.45
CA PHE A 324 4.42 3.14 -6.07
C PHE A 324 4.44 4.65 -5.83
N GLU A 325 3.36 5.23 -5.31
CA GLU A 325 3.42 6.56 -4.71
C GLU A 325 3.97 6.43 -3.29
N ASN A 326 5.05 7.14 -2.97
CA ASN A 326 5.58 7.10 -1.61
C ASN A 326 4.65 7.83 -0.61
N PHE A 327 4.97 7.66 0.66
CA PHE A 327 4.44 8.48 1.73
C PHE A 327 5.27 9.75 1.94
N SER A 328 4.80 10.62 2.83
CA SER A 328 5.50 11.82 3.27
C SER A 328 5.93 11.70 4.74
N LEU A 329 7.02 12.37 5.12
CA LEU A 329 7.37 12.63 6.52
C LEU A 329 7.06 14.07 6.96
N CYS A 330 6.19 14.80 6.25
CA CYS A 330 5.70 16.11 6.64
C CYS A 330 4.57 16.01 7.68
N LYS A 331 4.50 16.96 8.61
CA LYS A 331 3.33 17.18 9.47
C LYS A 331 2.12 17.43 8.55
N ARG A 332 1.04 16.63 8.70
CA ARG A 332 -0.10 16.61 7.77
C ARG A 332 -0.83 17.97 7.77
N PRO A 333 -0.86 18.72 6.66
CA PRO A 333 -1.54 20.02 6.64
C PRO A 333 -3.07 19.85 6.59
N THR A 334 -3.80 20.75 7.23
CA THR A 334 -5.27 20.69 7.33
C THR A 334 -5.94 20.60 5.97
N GLY A 335 -6.91 19.68 5.83
CA GLY A 335 -7.63 19.45 4.57
C GLY A 335 -6.83 18.74 3.48
N LYS A 336 -5.56 18.38 3.72
CA LYS A 336 -4.77 17.56 2.78
C LYS A 336 -4.97 16.08 3.08
N ASN A 337 -5.30 15.31 2.04
CA ASN A 337 -5.16 13.85 2.09
C ASN A 337 -3.66 13.51 1.93
N TRP A 338 -2.87 13.72 2.98
CA TRP A 338 -1.46 13.32 3.05
C TRP A 338 -1.28 12.19 4.07
N GLN A 339 -0.48 11.20 3.72
CA GLN A 339 -0.23 9.99 4.49
C GLN A 339 1.20 9.98 4.99
N LEU A 340 1.34 9.78 6.30
CA LEU A 340 2.60 9.78 7.02
C LEU A 340 3.25 8.40 6.91
N GLY A 341 4.54 8.31 6.56
CA GLY A 341 5.23 7.03 6.39
C GLY A 341 6.45 7.10 5.46
N TYR A 342 6.91 5.94 5.04
CA TYR A 342 8.02 5.75 4.09
C TYR A 342 7.90 4.37 3.41
N SER A 343 8.77 4.05 2.46
CA SER A 343 8.83 2.71 1.85
C SER A 343 10.15 2.00 2.18
N VAL A 344 10.09 0.70 2.42
CA VAL A 344 11.25 -0.20 2.47
C VAL A 344 11.30 -0.95 1.15
N VAL A 345 12.48 -1.06 0.54
CA VAL A 345 12.72 -1.88 -0.66
C VAL A 345 13.68 -2.99 -0.27
N GLN A 346 13.27 -4.24 -0.49
CA GLN A 346 14.12 -5.41 -0.34
C GLN A 346 14.38 -5.98 -1.73
N LYS A 347 15.65 -6.12 -2.12
CA LYS A 347 16.05 -6.42 -3.50
C LYS A 347 17.10 -7.52 -3.52
N GLU A 348 16.96 -8.49 -4.40
CA GLU A 348 17.93 -9.57 -4.53
C GLU A 348 19.24 -9.09 -5.16
N LYS A 349 20.37 -9.69 -4.76
CA LYS A 349 21.71 -9.37 -5.29
C LYS A 349 21.84 -9.52 -6.82
N ASP A 350 21.01 -10.35 -7.45
CA ASP A 350 20.95 -10.48 -8.92
C ASP A 350 20.36 -9.23 -9.62
N ARG A 351 19.81 -8.29 -8.83
CA ARG A 351 19.17 -7.02 -9.21
C ARG A 351 17.92 -7.15 -10.07
N ARG A 352 17.40 -8.36 -10.30
CA ARG A 352 16.20 -8.64 -11.09
C ARG A 352 14.93 -8.61 -10.25
N ARG A 353 14.93 -9.26 -9.07
CA ARG A 353 13.78 -9.31 -8.17
C ARG A 353 13.89 -8.27 -7.05
N PHE A 354 12.77 -7.62 -6.75
CA PHE A 354 12.62 -6.69 -5.63
C PHE A 354 11.19 -6.78 -5.07
N GLN A 355 11.00 -6.31 -3.83
CA GLN A 355 9.71 -6.11 -3.21
C GLN A 355 9.70 -4.77 -2.45
N VAL A 356 8.59 -4.04 -2.56
CA VAL A 356 8.40 -2.73 -1.90
C VAL A 356 7.34 -2.85 -0.83
N PHE A 357 7.73 -2.60 0.42
CA PHE A 357 6.84 -2.53 1.57
C PHE A 357 6.53 -1.06 1.88
N GLN A 358 5.28 -0.67 1.68
CA GLN A 358 4.80 0.64 2.14
C GLN A 358 4.53 0.58 3.64
N VAL A 359 5.19 1.46 4.41
CA VAL A 359 5.10 1.51 5.87
C VAL A 359 4.29 2.74 6.33
N PRO A 360 2.95 2.64 6.46
CA PRO A 360 2.11 3.74 6.92
C PRO A 360 2.21 3.96 8.43
N ILE A 361 2.66 5.15 8.83
CA ILE A 361 2.69 5.59 10.23
C ILE A 361 1.31 6.15 10.61
N ALA A 362 0.59 5.41 11.44
CA ALA A 362 -0.74 5.77 11.93
C ALA A 362 -0.73 5.88 13.46
N ASN A 363 -1.08 7.05 14.02
CA ASN A 363 -1.02 7.35 15.45
C ASN A 363 0.30 6.84 16.10
N TYR A 364 1.39 7.43 15.63
CA TYR A 364 2.80 7.21 16.02
C TYR A 364 3.18 5.75 16.32
N GLY A 365 2.83 4.88 15.36
CA GLY A 365 3.38 3.53 15.26
C GLY A 365 2.96 2.85 13.97
N PHE A 366 3.57 1.70 13.68
CA PHE A 366 3.34 0.85 12.52
C PHE A 366 3.76 -0.59 12.83
N PHE A 367 3.64 -1.49 11.84
CA PHE A 367 4.20 -2.84 11.88
C PHE A 367 5.20 -3.04 10.74
N ASP A 368 6.24 -3.82 11.01
CA ASP A 368 6.96 -4.58 9.98
C ASP A 368 6.92 -6.06 10.37
N GLY A 369 6.49 -6.91 9.45
CA GLY A 369 6.27 -8.33 9.73
C GLY A 369 5.27 -8.51 10.87
N LEU A 370 5.75 -9.04 12.00
CA LEU A 370 4.98 -9.22 13.24
C LEU A 370 5.35 -8.23 14.36
N LYS A 371 6.33 -7.33 14.14
CA LYS A 371 6.86 -6.43 15.17
C LYS A 371 6.17 -5.06 15.13
N GLU A 372 5.59 -4.63 16.25
CA GLU A 372 5.04 -3.28 16.41
C GLU A 372 6.17 -2.27 16.71
N TYR A 373 6.24 -1.21 15.90
CA TYR A 373 7.13 -0.07 16.13
C TYR A 373 6.33 1.11 16.68
N ARG A 374 6.76 1.67 17.82
CA ARG A 374 6.02 2.72 18.55
C ARG A 374 6.96 3.55 19.44
N LEU A 375 6.77 4.88 19.44
CA LEU A 375 7.55 5.81 20.30
C LEU A 375 7.25 5.69 21.80
N ASP A 376 6.07 5.17 22.12
CA ASP A 376 5.56 5.02 23.47
C ASP A 376 5.37 3.53 23.78
N PRO A 377 6.33 2.88 24.47
CA PRO A 377 6.27 1.46 24.78
C PRO A 377 5.02 1.07 25.58
N THR A 378 4.50 1.96 26.42
CA THR A 378 3.30 1.69 27.24
C THR A 378 2.03 1.49 26.40
N LYS A 379 2.04 1.98 25.15
CA LYS A 379 0.91 1.89 24.22
C LYS A 379 1.03 0.72 23.23
N ILE A 380 2.08 -0.10 23.31
CA ILE A 380 2.18 -1.37 22.58
C ILE A 380 0.95 -2.24 22.88
N GLY A 381 0.48 -3.00 21.89
CA GLY A 381 -0.75 -3.79 22.00
C GLY A 381 -0.55 -5.27 22.30
N LEU A 382 -1.57 -5.86 22.92
CA LEU A 382 -1.95 -7.22 22.60
C LEU A 382 -2.70 -7.17 21.26
N TRP A 383 -2.22 -7.92 20.27
CA TRP A 383 -2.77 -7.96 18.93
C TRP A 383 -3.34 -9.34 18.61
N GLU A 384 -4.34 -9.37 17.73
CA GLU A 384 -4.74 -10.53 16.96
C GLU A 384 -4.05 -10.41 15.60
N LYS A 385 -3.28 -11.43 15.21
CA LYS A 385 -2.66 -11.50 13.88
C LYS A 385 -3.56 -12.37 13.01
N SER A 386 -3.88 -11.90 11.82
CA SER A 386 -4.79 -12.59 10.91
C SER A 386 -4.27 -12.53 9.48
N ILE A 387 -4.67 -13.47 8.64
CA ILE A 387 -4.33 -13.49 7.21
C ILE A 387 -5.60 -13.43 6.36
N ALA A 388 -5.52 -12.73 5.23
CA ALA A 388 -6.58 -12.67 4.22
C ALA A 388 -6.00 -13.04 2.85
N PHE A 389 -6.64 -13.98 2.16
CA PHE A 389 -6.37 -14.35 0.78
C PHE A 389 -7.69 -14.77 0.11
N SER A 390 -7.74 -14.79 -1.22
CA SER A 390 -8.99 -14.91 -1.98
C SER A 390 -8.75 -15.40 -3.38
N ASP A 391 -9.83 -15.61 -4.13
CA ASP A 391 -9.83 -15.77 -5.57
C ASP A 391 -8.93 -16.96 -5.93
N ILE A 392 -9.31 -18.12 -5.39
CA ILE A 392 -8.61 -19.39 -5.58
C ILE A 392 -9.02 -20.02 -6.91
N HIS A 393 -10.30 -19.89 -7.27
CA HIS A 393 -10.94 -20.46 -8.47
C HIS A 393 -10.53 -21.92 -8.70
N PHE A 394 -10.93 -22.84 -7.82
CA PHE A 394 -10.59 -24.27 -8.00
C PHE A 394 -10.91 -24.78 -9.43
N ARG A 395 -9.99 -25.60 -9.96
CA ARG A 395 -9.69 -25.94 -11.37
C ARG A 395 -8.74 -24.96 -12.08
N PHE A 396 -8.62 -23.73 -11.60
CA PHE A 396 -7.77 -22.66 -12.14
C PHE A 396 -6.83 -22.07 -11.07
N GLU A 397 -6.60 -22.77 -9.95
CA GLU A 397 -5.64 -22.31 -8.93
C GLU A 397 -4.21 -22.24 -9.48
N ASP A 398 -3.39 -21.28 -9.02
CA ASP A 398 -1.94 -21.39 -9.21
C ASP A 398 -1.38 -22.26 -8.06
N PRO A 399 -0.85 -23.47 -8.35
CA PRO A 399 -0.42 -24.40 -7.30
C PRO A 399 0.81 -23.91 -6.53
N VAL A 400 1.59 -22.97 -7.08
CA VAL A 400 2.76 -22.39 -6.40
C VAL A 400 2.32 -21.26 -5.48
N ALA A 401 1.47 -20.35 -5.96
CA ALA A 401 0.91 -19.24 -5.18
C ALA A 401 0.03 -19.74 -4.01
N LEU A 402 -0.84 -20.72 -4.27
CA LEU A 402 -1.65 -21.35 -3.23
C LEU A 402 -0.78 -22.10 -2.21
N LYS A 403 0.24 -22.86 -2.66
CA LYS A 403 1.14 -23.58 -1.75
C LYS A 403 1.94 -22.63 -0.85
N VAL A 404 2.56 -21.58 -1.38
CA VAL A 404 3.31 -20.64 -0.55
C VAL A 404 2.40 -19.88 0.43
N THR A 405 1.17 -19.57 0.02
CA THR A 405 0.14 -18.99 0.90
C THR A 405 -0.21 -19.92 2.06
N LEU A 406 -0.43 -21.21 1.79
CA LEU A 406 -0.77 -22.20 2.82
C LEU A 406 0.41 -22.53 3.75
N ASP A 407 1.62 -22.68 3.21
CA ASP A 407 2.82 -22.94 4.01
C ASP A 407 3.17 -21.74 4.92
N PHE A 408 3.00 -20.51 4.42
CA PHE A 408 3.12 -19.31 5.25
C PHE A 408 2.02 -19.21 6.30
N THR A 409 0.77 -19.59 5.96
CA THR A 409 -0.34 -19.62 6.91
C THR A 409 -0.07 -20.62 8.06
N GLU A 410 0.47 -21.79 7.73
CA GLU A 410 0.87 -22.84 8.70
C GLU A 410 2.03 -22.38 9.60
N GLU A 411 3.01 -21.64 9.08
CA GLU A 411 4.07 -21.07 9.94
C GLU A 411 3.57 -19.90 10.79
N LEU A 412 2.69 -19.05 10.24
CA LEU A 412 2.15 -17.86 10.91
C LEU A 412 1.26 -18.20 12.12
N GLN A 413 0.57 -19.35 12.10
CA GLN A 413 -0.44 -19.77 13.10
C GLN A 413 -1.36 -18.60 13.52
N PRO A 414 -2.10 -17.97 12.57
CA PRO A 414 -2.89 -16.78 12.83
C PRO A 414 -4.06 -17.04 13.78
N ASP A 415 -4.50 -15.99 14.48
CA ASP A 415 -5.71 -16.01 15.32
C ASP A 415 -6.98 -16.15 14.45
N ASN A 416 -7.01 -15.52 13.26
CA ASN A 416 -8.09 -15.65 12.28
C ASN A 416 -7.54 -15.82 10.85
N ILE A 417 -8.25 -16.60 10.03
CA ILE A 417 -8.01 -16.77 8.59
C ILE A 417 -9.26 -16.30 7.84
N PHE A 418 -9.10 -15.37 6.91
CA PHE A 418 -10.18 -14.88 6.05
C PHE A 418 -9.94 -15.38 4.62
N VAL A 419 -10.72 -16.36 4.18
CA VAL A 419 -10.79 -16.78 2.77
C VAL A 419 -11.90 -15.95 2.13
N VAL A 420 -11.53 -14.93 1.36
CA VAL A 420 -12.42 -13.79 1.03
C VAL A 420 -13.26 -13.99 -0.25
N GLY A 421 -13.55 -15.25 -0.60
CA GLY A 421 -14.47 -15.61 -1.67
C GLY A 421 -13.79 -16.09 -2.95
N ASP A 422 -14.63 -16.41 -3.93
CA ASP A 422 -14.29 -17.05 -5.20
C ASP A 422 -13.33 -18.25 -5.01
N VAL A 423 -13.72 -19.12 -4.07
CA VAL A 423 -13.00 -20.35 -3.73
C VAL A 423 -13.19 -21.42 -4.82
N PRO A 424 -14.43 -21.85 -5.17
CA PRO A 424 -14.69 -22.55 -6.42
C PRO A 424 -14.78 -21.58 -7.60
N ASP A 425 -14.57 -22.07 -8.83
CA ASP A 425 -15.13 -21.38 -10.00
C ASP A 425 -16.56 -21.85 -10.34
N PHE A 426 -16.84 -23.15 -10.29
CA PHE A 426 -18.05 -23.77 -10.83
C PHE A 426 -18.30 -23.45 -12.33
N PRO A 427 -17.42 -23.88 -13.25
CA PRO A 427 -17.59 -23.60 -14.68
C PRO A 427 -18.85 -24.24 -15.26
N ASP A 428 -19.26 -25.41 -14.75
CA ASP A 428 -20.45 -26.17 -15.19
C ASP A 428 -21.79 -25.43 -14.99
N ILE A 429 -21.82 -24.40 -14.14
CA ILE A 429 -22.98 -23.51 -13.91
C ILE A 429 -22.58 -22.03 -14.06
N SER A 430 -21.48 -21.76 -14.75
CA SER A 430 -21.00 -20.41 -15.04
C SER A 430 -21.75 -19.81 -16.22
N ARG A 431 -22.17 -18.54 -16.10
CA ARG A 431 -22.73 -17.75 -17.21
C ARG A 431 -21.75 -17.54 -18.39
N PHE A 432 -20.50 -17.95 -18.24
CA PHE A 432 -19.44 -17.84 -19.25
C PHE A 432 -19.13 -19.17 -19.96
N SER A 433 -19.74 -20.29 -19.54
CA SER A 433 -19.72 -21.53 -20.33
C SER A 433 -20.66 -21.39 -21.52
N ASN A 434 -20.15 -21.64 -22.72
CA ASN A 434 -20.94 -21.65 -23.96
C ASN A 434 -21.47 -23.05 -24.27
N SER A 435 -20.78 -24.09 -23.78
CA SER A 435 -21.15 -25.50 -23.88
C SER A 435 -20.76 -26.26 -22.61
N PRO A 436 -21.54 -27.27 -22.16
CA PRO A 436 -21.13 -28.21 -21.11
C PRO A 436 -19.86 -29.03 -21.42
N LEU A 437 -19.36 -28.93 -22.66
CA LEU A 437 -18.09 -29.49 -23.11
C LEU A 437 -16.87 -28.61 -22.75
N ASP A 438 -17.06 -27.29 -22.57
CA ASP A 438 -15.95 -26.31 -22.40
C ASP A 438 -15.13 -26.55 -21.12
N SER A 439 -15.67 -27.31 -20.16
CA SER A 439 -15.06 -27.60 -18.85
C SER A 439 -14.74 -29.09 -18.64
N LEU A 440 -14.63 -29.85 -19.73
CA LEU A 440 -14.07 -31.21 -19.72
C LEU A 440 -12.54 -31.16 -19.59
N THR A 441 -11.97 -32.01 -18.74
CA THR A 441 -10.53 -32.33 -18.76
C THR A 441 -10.22 -33.41 -19.81
N ASP A 442 -8.93 -33.66 -20.10
CA ASP A 442 -8.52 -34.80 -20.93
C ASP A 442 -9.01 -36.15 -20.36
N GLU A 443 -9.06 -36.27 -19.02
CA GLU A 443 -9.63 -37.43 -18.33
C GLU A 443 -11.14 -37.56 -18.60
N ASP A 444 -11.88 -36.45 -18.54
CA ASP A 444 -13.31 -36.44 -18.88
C ASP A 444 -13.56 -36.75 -20.35
N LEU A 445 -12.70 -36.27 -21.26
CA LEU A 445 -12.73 -36.57 -22.69
C LEU A 445 -12.49 -38.05 -22.97
N ALA A 446 -11.53 -38.67 -22.28
CA ALA A 446 -11.26 -40.10 -22.36
C ALA A 446 -12.44 -40.96 -21.86
N ASP A 447 -13.17 -40.49 -20.84
CA ASP A 447 -14.25 -41.23 -20.17
C ASP A 447 -15.68 -40.76 -20.52
N MET A 448 -15.85 -39.96 -21.59
CA MET A 448 -17.11 -39.31 -21.99
C MET A 448 -18.35 -40.21 -21.96
N THR A 449 -18.23 -41.48 -22.35
CA THR A 449 -19.35 -42.43 -22.38
C THR A 449 -19.95 -42.69 -20.98
N LYS A 450 -19.17 -42.53 -19.91
CA LYS A 450 -19.63 -42.62 -18.51
C LYS A 450 -20.26 -41.31 -18.01
N LEU A 451 -19.93 -40.18 -18.63
CA LEU A 451 -20.47 -38.86 -18.28
C LEU A 451 -21.84 -38.59 -18.92
N VAL A 452 -22.17 -39.23 -20.03
CA VAL A 452 -23.49 -39.10 -20.69
C VAL A 452 -24.53 -39.96 -19.98
N LEU A 453 -25.42 -39.31 -19.23
CA LEU A 453 -26.59 -39.93 -18.63
C LEU A 453 -27.76 -39.94 -19.62
N GLU A 454 -28.46 -41.08 -19.73
CA GLU A 454 -29.65 -41.23 -20.57
C GLU A 454 -30.90 -41.46 -19.70
N SER A 455 -31.75 -40.43 -19.58
CA SER A 455 -33.05 -40.56 -18.89
C SER A 455 -34.13 -40.97 -19.89
N LYS A 456 -34.75 -42.13 -19.66
CA LYS A 456 -35.91 -42.62 -20.43
C LYS A 456 -37.19 -42.41 -19.61
N ARG A 457 -38.10 -41.57 -20.11
CA ARG A 457 -39.44 -41.35 -19.53
C ARG A 457 -40.49 -41.40 -20.64
N GLN A 458 -41.53 -42.24 -20.45
CA GLN A 458 -42.67 -42.36 -21.37
C GLN A 458 -42.25 -42.47 -22.85
N GLY A 459 -41.34 -43.41 -23.16
CA GLY A 459 -40.82 -43.65 -24.51
C GLY A 459 -39.84 -42.61 -25.05
N LYS A 460 -39.71 -41.43 -24.42
CA LYS A 460 -38.75 -40.40 -24.81
C LYS A 460 -37.44 -40.57 -24.05
N SER A 461 -36.34 -40.54 -24.80
CA SER A 461 -34.97 -40.51 -24.28
C SER A 461 -34.45 -39.08 -24.26
N LYS A 462 -33.87 -38.64 -23.13
CA LYS A 462 -33.10 -37.40 -23.04
C LYS A 462 -31.70 -37.72 -22.52
N LYS A 463 -30.70 -37.50 -23.37
CA LYS A 463 -29.27 -37.54 -22.99
C LYS A 463 -28.83 -36.18 -22.44
N TYR A 464 -27.98 -36.20 -21.42
CA TYR A 464 -27.35 -35.02 -20.84
C TYR A 464 -26.02 -35.41 -20.17
N ILE A 465 -25.10 -34.47 -20.06
CA ILE A 465 -23.82 -34.68 -19.36
C ILE A 465 -24.06 -34.54 -17.85
N LYS A 466 -23.50 -35.46 -17.07
CA LYS A 466 -23.54 -35.43 -15.60
C LYS A 466 -22.78 -34.18 -15.10
N PRO A 467 -23.38 -33.34 -14.22
CA PRO A 467 -22.67 -32.23 -13.59
C PRO A 467 -21.45 -32.72 -12.81
N ARG A 468 -20.29 -32.08 -13.01
CA ARG A 468 -19.02 -32.44 -12.34
C ARG A 468 -18.81 -31.69 -11.02
N LEU A 469 -19.79 -30.87 -10.61
CA LEU A 469 -19.81 -30.07 -9.36
C LEU A 469 -19.40 -30.85 -8.10
N GLN A 470 -19.65 -32.17 -8.07
CA GLN A 470 -19.19 -33.07 -7.01
C GLN A 470 -17.67 -32.97 -6.75
N ARG A 471 -16.85 -32.89 -7.81
CA ARG A 471 -15.39 -32.71 -7.69
C ARG A 471 -15.03 -31.37 -7.08
N ASP A 472 -15.78 -30.32 -7.43
CA ASP A 472 -15.58 -28.97 -6.90
C ASP A 472 -15.94 -28.95 -5.39
N PHE A 473 -17.02 -29.63 -4.99
CA PHE A 473 -17.40 -29.78 -3.58
C PHE A 473 -16.36 -30.58 -2.77
N GLU A 474 -15.84 -31.67 -3.33
CA GLU A 474 -14.76 -32.47 -2.73
C GLU A 474 -13.45 -31.68 -2.60
N ARG A 475 -13.13 -30.83 -3.61
CA ARG A 475 -11.96 -29.93 -3.56
C ARG A 475 -12.08 -28.89 -2.46
N ILE A 476 -13.27 -28.30 -2.27
CA ILE A 476 -13.57 -27.38 -1.16
C ILE A 476 -13.44 -28.08 0.20
N TYR A 477 -14.01 -29.29 0.33
CA TYR A 477 -13.94 -30.09 1.56
C TYR A 477 -12.49 -30.37 1.96
N GLU A 478 -11.69 -30.96 1.06
CA GLU A 478 -10.28 -31.28 1.35
C GLU A 478 -9.42 -30.04 1.56
N PHE A 479 -9.72 -28.90 0.91
CA PHE A 479 -9.04 -27.64 1.18
C PHE A 479 -9.28 -27.13 2.61
N PHE A 480 -10.54 -27.03 3.05
CA PHE A 480 -10.83 -26.54 4.41
C PHE A 480 -10.41 -27.53 5.49
N LYS A 481 -10.40 -28.83 5.19
CA LYS A 481 -9.82 -29.90 6.00
C LYS A 481 -8.30 -29.71 6.19
N ASP A 482 -7.55 -29.48 5.11
CA ASP A 482 -6.11 -29.19 5.20
C ASP A 482 -5.84 -27.86 5.92
N LEU A 483 -6.62 -26.81 5.62
CA LEU A 483 -6.49 -25.51 6.30
C LEU A 483 -6.71 -25.61 7.81
N ARG A 484 -7.71 -26.40 8.26
CA ARG A 484 -7.94 -26.72 9.68
C ARG A 484 -6.83 -27.60 10.26
N ARG A 485 -6.30 -28.58 9.52
CA ARG A 485 -5.15 -29.40 9.94
C ARG A 485 -3.91 -28.54 10.18
N ARG A 486 -3.61 -27.60 9.27
CA ARG A 486 -2.48 -26.68 9.35
C ARG A 486 -2.61 -25.68 10.49
N CYS A 487 -3.81 -25.14 10.71
CA CYS A 487 -4.08 -24.11 11.72
C CYS A 487 -5.19 -24.52 12.70
N PRO A 488 -4.97 -25.52 13.59
CA PRO A 488 -6.03 -26.08 14.44
C PRO A 488 -6.74 -25.05 15.31
N LYS A 489 -6.02 -24.01 15.76
CA LYS A 489 -6.51 -22.98 16.68
C LYS A 489 -7.10 -21.73 16.01
N ALA A 490 -6.97 -21.59 14.69
CA ALA A 490 -7.42 -20.39 13.98
C ALA A 490 -8.94 -20.34 13.85
N ARG A 491 -9.54 -19.15 13.93
CA ARG A 491 -10.93 -18.94 13.52
C ARG A 491 -10.97 -18.77 11.99
N ILE A 492 -11.61 -19.69 11.27
CA ILE A 492 -11.60 -19.71 9.81
C ILE A 492 -12.92 -19.14 9.30
N TYR A 493 -12.83 -18.10 8.48
CA TYR A 493 -13.96 -17.46 7.82
C TYR A 493 -13.90 -17.71 6.31
N TRP A 494 -15.02 -18.05 5.71
CA TRP A 494 -15.21 -18.08 4.26
C TRP A 494 -16.26 -17.04 3.90
N ILE A 495 -15.84 -15.92 3.29
CA ILE A 495 -16.72 -14.79 2.97
C ILE A 495 -17.14 -14.93 1.50
N TYR A 496 -18.42 -15.14 1.22
CA TYR A 496 -18.88 -15.54 -0.12
C TYR A 496 -18.81 -14.40 -1.13
N GLY A 497 -18.07 -14.63 -2.21
CA GLY A 497 -18.05 -13.84 -3.43
C GLY A 497 -19.12 -14.25 -4.44
N ASN A 498 -18.92 -13.83 -5.69
CA ASN A 498 -19.91 -14.05 -6.75
C ASN A 498 -19.75 -15.41 -7.46
N HIS A 499 -18.69 -16.18 -7.19
CA HIS A 499 -18.56 -17.57 -7.64
C HIS A 499 -19.16 -18.52 -6.61
N ASP A 500 -18.96 -18.27 -5.31
CA ASP A 500 -19.60 -19.03 -4.22
C ASP A 500 -21.14 -18.93 -4.27
N HIS A 501 -21.67 -17.76 -4.66
CA HIS A 501 -23.11 -17.56 -4.89
C HIS A 501 -23.68 -18.31 -6.11
N ARG A 502 -22.86 -18.72 -7.10
CA ARG A 502 -23.34 -19.36 -8.35
C ARG A 502 -24.21 -20.59 -8.08
N MET A 503 -23.84 -21.41 -7.10
CA MET A 503 -24.61 -22.60 -6.74
C MET A 503 -26.02 -22.26 -6.24
N GLN A 504 -26.14 -21.28 -5.34
CA GLN A 504 -27.43 -20.84 -4.81
C GLN A 504 -28.29 -20.21 -5.92
N GLY A 505 -27.71 -19.28 -6.70
CA GLY A 505 -28.41 -18.64 -7.82
C GLY A 505 -28.88 -19.63 -8.88
N HIS A 506 -28.07 -20.66 -9.20
CA HIS A 506 -28.46 -21.70 -10.14
C HIS A 506 -29.66 -22.52 -9.64
N VAL A 507 -29.69 -22.87 -8.34
CA VAL A 507 -30.84 -23.55 -7.72
C VAL A 507 -32.09 -22.67 -7.73
N GLU A 508 -31.95 -21.38 -7.43
CA GLU A 508 -33.04 -20.40 -7.42
C GLU A 508 -33.61 -20.11 -8.82
N ASP A 509 -32.76 -19.97 -9.84
CA ASP A 509 -33.17 -19.69 -11.23
C ASP A 509 -33.79 -20.92 -11.93
N ASN A 510 -33.24 -22.12 -11.71
CA ASN A 510 -33.61 -23.32 -12.48
C ASN A 510 -34.56 -24.27 -11.72
N THR A 511 -34.54 -24.23 -10.39
CA THR A 511 -35.33 -25.12 -9.51
C THR A 511 -35.84 -24.40 -8.25
N PRO A 512 -36.54 -23.25 -8.36
CA PRO A 512 -36.93 -22.43 -7.21
C PRO A 512 -37.79 -23.18 -6.17
N GLN A 513 -38.43 -24.29 -6.54
CA GLN A 513 -39.18 -25.16 -5.63
C GLN A 513 -38.28 -25.97 -4.67
N LEU A 514 -36.97 -26.01 -4.92
CA LEU A 514 -35.96 -26.66 -4.07
C LEU A 514 -35.10 -25.66 -3.29
N ALA A 515 -35.14 -24.37 -3.63
CA ALA A 515 -34.42 -23.33 -2.90
C ALA A 515 -34.98 -23.19 -1.47
N GLY A 516 -34.11 -23.16 -0.47
CA GLY A 516 -34.49 -23.05 0.94
C GLY A 516 -34.99 -24.34 1.60
N VAL A 517 -34.99 -25.48 0.89
CA VAL A 517 -35.42 -26.79 1.44
C VAL A 517 -34.48 -27.24 2.57
N ARG A 518 -35.05 -27.77 3.65
CA ARG A 518 -34.32 -28.14 4.88
C ARG A 518 -34.69 -29.54 5.33
N ARG A 519 -33.81 -30.19 6.10
CA ARG A 519 -34.20 -31.40 6.85
C ARG A 519 -35.20 -31.00 7.94
N PRO A 520 -36.17 -31.84 8.32
CA PRO A 520 -37.10 -31.54 9.41
C PRO A 520 -36.35 -31.23 10.72
N GLY A 521 -36.53 -30.02 11.26
CA GLY A 521 -35.83 -29.53 12.46
C GLY A 521 -34.58 -28.69 12.19
N ASP A 522 -33.97 -28.79 11.01
CA ASP A 522 -32.76 -28.05 10.67
C ASP A 522 -33.04 -26.59 10.30
N LYS A 523 -32.06 -25.73 10.60
CA LYS A 523 -32.09 -24.30 10.23
C LYS A 523 -31.39 -23.99 8.90
N GLY A 524 -30.51 -24.87 8.43
CA GLY A 524 -29.79 -24.74 7.16
C GLY A 524 -30.60 -25.21 5.95
N ASP A 525 -30.31 -24.62 4.79
CA ASP A 525 -30.78 -25.10 3.48
C ASP A 525 -29.86 -26.25 3.04
N ILE A 526 -30.45 -27.40 2.71
CA ILE A 526 -29.73 -28.64 2.33
C ILE A 526 -28.96 -28.50 1.01
N LEU A 527 -29.35 -27.54 0.16
CA LEU A 527 -28.66 -27.20 -1.08
C LEU A 527 -27.71 -26.00 -0.93
N SER A 528 -27.60 -25.42 0.26
CA SER A 528 -26.62 -24.37 0.50
C SER A 528 -25.20 -24.91 0.40
N LEU A 529 -24.30 -24.10 -0.17
CA LEU A 529 -22.92 -24.50 -0.43
C LEU A 529 -22.19 -24.96 0.86
N ALA A 530 -22.53 -24.41 2.02
CA ALA A 530 -21.93 -24.76 3.31
C ALA A 530 -22.29 -26.18 3.76
N GLU A 531 -23.56 -26.58 3.60
CA GLU A 531 -24.05 -27.92 3.96
C GLU A 531 -23.57 -28.98 2.97
N ILE A 532 -23.60 -28.69 1.66
CA ILE A 532 -23.10 -29.60 0.62
C ILE A 532 -21.61 -29.90 0.81
N THR A 533 -20.81 -28.86 1.05
CA THR A 533 -19.35 -28.98 1.21
C THR A 533 -18.90 -29.35 2.61
N LYS A 534 -19.83 -29.53 3.57
CA LYS A 534 -19.56 -29.97 4.95
C LYS A 534 -18.51 -29.15 5.72
N VAL A 535 -18.17 -27.94 5.28
CA VAL A 535 -17.08 -27.12 5.85
C VAL A 535 -17.32 -26.73 7.33
N SER A 536 -18.57 -26.80 7.79
CA SER A 536 -18.96 -26.68 9.19
C SER A 536 -18.34 -27.78 10.08
N GLU A 537 -18.06 -28.98 9.56
CA GLU A 537 -17.33 -30.06 10.27
C GLU A 537 -15.91 -29.62 10.65
N PHE A 538 -15.32 -28.67 9.92
CA PHE A 538 -14.01 -28.09 10.20
C PHE A 538 -14.08 -26.76 10.97
N GLY A 539 -15.26 -26.39 11.50
CA GLY A 539 -15.45 -25.11 12.20
C GLY A 539 -15.12 -23.90 11.31
N VAL A 540 -15.56 -23.93 10.06
CA VAL A 540 -15.50 -22.79 9.14
C VAL A 540 -16.77 -21.96 9.26
N GLU A 541 -16.62 -20.66 9.47
CA GLU A 541 -17.74 -19.71 9.55
C GLU A 541 -17.98 -19.06 8.18
N THR A 542 -19.06 -19.47 7.52
CA THR A 542 -19.46 -18.92 6.22
C THR A 542 -20.20 -17.59 6.39
N VAL A 543 -19.65 -16.51 5.82
CA VAL A 543 -20.27 -15.18 5.79
C VAL A 543 -20.91 -14.97 4.43
N TYR A 544 -22.24 -15.13 4.37
CA TYR A 544 -23.04 -15.00 3.14
C TYR A 544 -24.20 -14.02 3.34
N SER A 545 -24.42 -13.14 2.36
CA SER A 545 -25.46 -12.09 2.41
C SER A 545 -26.78 -12.44 1.72
N GLY A 546 -26.85 -13.61 1.05
CA GLY A 546 -27.91 -13.93 0.09
C GLY A 546 -27.68 -13.32 -1.31
N LYS A 547 -26.47 -12.83 -1.63
CA LYS A 547 -26.17 -12.09 -2.88
C LYS A 547 -24.72 -12.31 -3.35
N ASN A 548 -24.45 -11.86 -4.57
CA ASN A 548 -23.13 -11.71 -5.21
C ASN A 548 -22.14 -10.72 -4.51
N GLU A 549 -22.38 -10.31 -3.27
CA GLU A 549 -21.40 -9.58 -2.44
C GLU A 549 -21.60 -9.91 -0.96
N SER A 550 -20.55 -10.29 -0.23
CA SER A 550 -20.61 -10.56 1.21
C SER A 550 -19.43 -9.91 1.94
N SER A 551 -19.65 -9.43 3.17
CA SER A 551 -18.60 -8.75 3.94
C SER A 551 -18.88 -8.77 5.43
N MET A 552 -17.82 -8.82 6.24
CA MET A 552 -17.85 -8.73 7.70
C MET A 552 -16.98 -7.58 8.23
N ILE A 553 -17.26 -7.15 9.46
CA ILE A 553 -16.50 -6.09 10.15
C ILE A 553 -15.51 -6.74 11.12
N TYR A 554 -14.24 -6.33 11.03
CA TYR A 554 -13.15 -6.75 11.90
C TYR A 554 -12.46 -5.51 12.50
N GLY A 555 -12.90 -5.08 13.69
CA GLY A 555 -12.51 -3.78 14.24
C GLY A 555 -13.24 -2.63 13.52
N ASP A 556 -12.50 -1.71 12.89
CA ASP A 556 -13.04 -0.73 11.93
C ASP A 556 -12.67 -1.04 10.46
N LEU A 557 -12.12 -2.24 10.21
CA LEU A 557 -11.86 -2.77 8.86
C LEU A 557 -13.07 -3.57 8.37
N LEU A 558 -13.46 -3.37 7.11
CA LEU A 558 -14.48 -4.15 6.42
C LEU A 558 -13.78 -5.14 5.47
N ILE A 559 -13.90 -6.44 5.72
CA ILE A 559 -13.30 -7.49 4.89
C ILE A 559 -14.43 -8.15 4.10
N GLY A 560 -14.30 -8.24 2.78
CA GLY A 560 -15.33 -8.85 1.96
C GLY A 560 -15.10 -8.78 0.47
N HIS A 561 -16.03 -9.39 -0.25
CA HIS A 561 -16.06 -9.52 -1.69
C HIS A 561 -17.22 -8.68 -2.25
N TRP A 562 -16.98 -7.93 -3.31
CA TRP A 562 -17.93 -6.98 -3.88
C TRP A 562 -17.87 -6.95 -5.40
N TYR A 563 -19.03 -7.02 -6.05
CA TYR A 563 -19.21 -6.94 -7.52
C TYR A 563 -18.72 -5.62 -8.17
N LYS A 564 -18.11 -4.71 -7.42
CA LYS A 564 -17.65 -3.41 -7.91
C LYS A 564 -16.26 -3.50 -8.53
N VAL A 565 -16.20 -3.71 -9.84
CA VAL A 565 -14.93 -3.65 -10.61
C VAL A 565 -14.63 -2.23 -11.14
N SER A 566 -13.34 -1.94 -11.32
CA SER A 566 -12.75 -0.75 -11.92
C SER A 566 -11.46 -1.15 -12.65
N SER A 567 -11.10 -0.45 -13.74
CA SER A 567 -10.03 -0.86 -14.66
C SER A 567 -8.60 -0.55 -14.22
N LYS A 568 -8.39 0.28 -13.20
CA LYS A 568 -7.06 0.63 -12.66
C LYS A 568 -6.90 0.11 -11.23
N SER A 569 -5.68 -0.31 -10.85
CA SER A 569 -5.33 -0.65 -9.46
C SER A 569 -5.73 0.45 -8.48
N ALA A 570 -6.13 0.03 -7.29
CA ALA A 570 -6.63 0.83 -6.17
C ALA A 570 -7.91 1.64 -6.47
N ALA A 571 -8.49 1.58 -7.68
CA ALA A 571 -9.68 2.35 -8.06
C ALA A 571 -10.99 1.70 -7.59
N THR A 572 -11.03 0.38 -7.45
CA THR A 572 -12.18 -0.31 -6.85
C THR A 572 -12.23 -0.05 -5.36
N ALA A 573 -11.11 -0.22 -4.65
CA ALA A 573 -10.98 0.19 -3.25
C ALA A 573 -11.33 1.67 -3.07
N ARG A 574 -10.90 2.56 -3.97
CA ARG A 574 -11.29 3.98 -3.96
C ARG A 574 -12.81 4.17 -4.06
N SER A 575 -13.46 3.48 -4.99
CA SER A 575 -14.92 3.52 -5.18
C SER A 575 -15.66 3.00 -3.94
N LEU A 576 -15.16 1.90 -3.35
CA LEU A 576 -15.77 1.29 -2.17
C LEU A 576 -15.58 2.14 -0.90
N ILE A 577 -14.41 2.76 -0.68
CA ILE A 577 -14.24 3.73 0.44
C ILE A 577 -15.23 4.88 0.28
N ASN A 578 -15.41 5.38 -0.93
CA ASN A 578 -16.33 6.49 -1.20
C ASN A 578 -17.81 6.12 -1.03
N ALA A 579 -18.19 4.85 -1.20
CA ALA A 579 -19.57 4.39 -1.05
C ALA A 579 -19.89 3.84 0.35
N LYS A 580 -18.95 3.11 0.99
CA LYS A 580 -19.15 2.42 2.27
C LYS A 580 -18.62 3.23 3.47
N HIS A 581 -17.86 4.31 3.25
CA HIS A 581 -17.26 5.19 4.28
C HIS A 581 -16.45 4.46 5.37
N LYS A 582 -15.84 3.32 5.00
CA LYS A 582 -15.01 2.47 5.87
C LYS A 582 -13.67 2.15 5.22
N SER A 583 -12.72 1.72 6.05
CA SER A 583 -11.51 1.05 5.58
C SER A 583 -11.84 -0.37 5.16
N LEU A 584 -11.12 -0.93 4.18
CA LEU A 584 -11.51 -2.19 3.54
C LEU A 584 -10.38 -2.99 2.90
N VAL A 585 -10.56 -4.31 2.87
CA VAL A 585 -9.74 -5.29 2.15
C VAL A 585 -10.62 -5.92 1.07
N VAL A 586 -10.15 -5.86 -0.19
CA VAL A 586 -10.91 -6.17 -1.40
C VAL A 586 -10.16 -7.20 -2.26
N PRO A 587 -10.79 -8.34 -2.60
CA PRO A 587 -10.32 -9.26 -3.62
C PRO A 587 -11.07 -8.96 -4.93
N HIS A 588 -11.50 -9.97 -5.70
CA HIS A 588 -12.38 -9.92 -6.89
C HIS A 588 -11.83 -9.18 -8.13
N VAL A 589 -11.01 -8.16 -7.94
CA VAL A 589 -10.33 -7.46 -9.05
C VAL A 589 -9.04 -8.16 -9.48
N HIS A 590 -8.60 -9.18 -8.73
CA HIS A 590 -7.35 -9.94 -8.89
C HIS A 590 -6.10 -9.04 -8.99
N ARG A 591 -6.18 -7.79 -8.52
CA ARG A 591 -5.10 -6.78 -8.59
C ARG A 591 -4.55 -6.47 -7.22
N MET A 592 -3.27 -6.12 -7.18
CA MET A 592 -2.66 -5.43 -6.05
C MET A 592 -2.87 -3.91 -6.18
N GLY A 593 -3.25 -3.27 -5.08
CA GLY A 593 -3.51 -1.83 -5.04
C GLY A 593 -3.67 -1.28 -3.63
N SER A 594 -3.20 -0.05 -3.36
CA SER A 594 -3.39 0.63 -2.07
C SER A 594 -3.93 2.05 -2.22
N CYS A 595 -4.84 2.45 -1.32
CA CYS A 595 -5.67 3.63 -1.47
C CYS A 595 -6.03 4.24 -0.10
N TYR A 596 -5.59 5.49 0.15
CA TYR A 596 -5.83 6.19 1.42
C TYR A 596 -6.71 7.44 1.26
N LYS A 597 -7.62 7.69 2.21
CA LYS A 597 -8.53 8.86 2.26
C LYS A 597 -8.66 9.39 3.68
N THR A 598 -8.07 10.55 3.96
CA THR A 598 -8.34 11.37 5.15
C THR A 598 -9.74 11.97 5.07
N LEU A 599 -10.50 11.88 6.16
CA LEU A 599 -11.80 12.51 6.38
C LEU A 599 -11.62 13.86 7.13
N ASN A 600 -12.69 14.65 7.24
CA ASN A 600 -12.64 16.01 7.80
C ASN A 600 -12.28 16.06 9.30
N ASP A 601 -12.46 14.95 10.02
CA ASP A 601 -12.06 14.74 11.43
C ASP A 601 -10.59 14.31 11.59
N GLY A 602 -9.86 14.12 10.47
CA GLY A 602 -8.50 13.59 10.46
C GLY A 602 -8.39 12.06 10.41
N THR A 603 -9.51 11.33 10.49
CA THR A 603 -9.53 9.86 10.36
C THR A 603 -9.06 9.46 8.97
N VAL A 604 -8.08 8.56 8.87
CA VAL A 604 -7.62 8.00 7.59
C VAL A 604 -8.29 6.66 7.35
N LEU A 605 -9.10 6.59 6.30
CA LEU A 605 -9.57 5.34 5.73
C LEU A 605 -8.50 4.76 4.80
N VAL A 606 -8.33 3.44 4.83
CA VAL A 606 -7.42 2.69 3.95
C VAL A 606 -8.20 1.60 3.23
N GLY A 607 -7.98 1.47 1.92
CA GLY A 607 -8.58 0.47 1.06
C GLY A 607 -7.46 -0.24 0.30
N ILE A 608 -7.46 -1.57 0.35
CA ILE A 608 -6.41 -2.41 -0.22
C ILE A 608 -7.06 -3.44 -1.14
N GLU A 609 -6.54 -3.55 -2.35
CA GLU A 609 -6.81 -4.62 -3.30
C GLU A 609 -5.68 -5.65 -3.14
N ILE A 610 -6.02 -6.92 -2.82
CA ILE A 610 -5.05 -7.92 -2.30
C ILE A 610 -4.56 -8.97 -3.32
N GLY A 611 -4.86 -8.79 -4.61
CA GLY A 611 -4.56 -9.81 -5.62
C GLY A 611 -5.44 -11.06 -5.50
N CYS A 612 -5.00 -12.15 -6.12
CA CYS A 612 -5.64 -13.47 -6.13
C CYS A 612 -4.62 -14.58 -5.77
N VAL A 613 -5.05 -15.85 -5.75
CA VAL A 613 -4.13 -17.02 -5.81
C VAL A 613 -4.44 -17.98 -6.96
N CYS A 614 -5.38 -17.63 -7.85
CA CYS A 614 -5.61 -18.31 -9.13
C CYS A 614 -4.50 -18.03 -10.16
N ARG A 615 -4.53 -18.77 -11.27
CA ARG A 615 -3.72 -18.51 -12.47
C ARG A 615 -3.87 -17.07 -12.97
N LEU A 616 -2.79 -16.54 -13.55
CA LEU A 616 -2.74 -15.19 -14.14
C LEU A 616 -2.95 -15.19 -15.66
N ASP A 617 -3.17 -16.36 -16.24
CA ASP A 617 -3.35 -16.65 -17.66
C ASP A 617 -4.70 -17.38 -17.92
N PRO A 618 -5.85 -16.71 -17.70
CA PRO A 618 -7.18 -17.29 -17.91
C PRO A 618 -7.49 -17.41 -19.41
N ASP A 619 -8.07 -18.53 -19.82
CA ASP A 619 -8.24 -18.89 -21.25
C ASP A 619 -9.17 -17.94 -22.05
N TRP A 620 -9.85 -17.03 -21.36
CA TRP A 620 -10.77 -16.01 -21.91
C TRP A 620 -10.23 -14.57 -21.89
N MET A 621 -8.98 -14.32 -21.44
CA MET A 621 -8.35 -12.99 -21.51
C MET A 621 -6.85 -13.09 -21.78
N GLU A 622 -6.40 -12.51 -22.90
CA GLU A 622 -5.01 -12.61 -23.39
C GLU A 622 -3.98 -11.89 -22.48
N TYR A 623 -4.33 -10.73 -21.91
CA TYR A 623 -3.44 -9.91 -21.08
C TYR A 623 -4.13 -9.29 -19.86
N PRO A 624 -4.55 -10.10 -18.86
CA PRO A 624 -5.15 -9.57 -17.64
C PRO A 624 -4.11 -8.82 -16.81
N ASN A 625 -4.45 -7.59 -16.41
CA ASN A 625 -3.72 -6.94 -15.33
C ASN A 625 -4.15 -7.57 -13.98
N TRP A 626 -3.58 -8.73 -13.65
CA TRP A 626 -3.79 -9.49 -12.40
C TRP A 626 -2.45 -9.78 -11.69
N GLN A 627 -2.45 -9.96 -10.37
CA GLN A 627 -1.30 -10.25 -9.52
C GLN A 627 -1.65 -11.26 -8.43
N HIS A 628 -0.71 -12.17 -8.14
CA HIS A 628 -0.80 -13.00 -6.94
C HIS A 628 -0.55 -12.18 -5.67
N GLY A 629 -1.35 -12.40 -4.63
CA GLY A 629 -1.21 -11.65 -3.39
C GLY A 629 -2.04 -12.17 -2.21
N LEU A 630 -1.73 -11.63 -1.04
CA LEU A 630 -2.43 -11.83 0.22
C LEU A 630 -2.22 -10.61 1.14
N ALA A 631 -2.85 -10.58 2.31
CA ALA A 631 -2.59 -9.56 3.31
C ALA A 631 -2.51 -10.11 4.73
N VAL A 632 -1.58 -9.59 5.53
CA VAL A 632 -1.53 -9.82 6.99
C VAL A 632 -2.16 -8.63 7.69
N ILE A 633 -3.10 -8.91 8.60
CA ILE A 633 -3.91 -7.94 9.33
C ILE A 633 -3.57 -8.05 10.82
N HIS A 634 -3.12 -6.96 11.43
CA HIS A 634 -2.91 -6.85 12.88
C HIS A 634 -4.01 -6.00 13.48
N LYS A 635 -4.90 -6.57 14.29
CA LYS A 635 -5.98 -5.83 14.97
C LYS A 635 -5.79 -5.87 16.49
N LYS A 636 -5.87 -4.71 17.16
CA LYS A 636 -5.57 -4.61 18.59
C LYS A 636 -6.73 -5.20 19.41
N LYS A 637 -6.42 -6.08 20.35
CA LYS A 637 -7.41 -6.67 21.28
C LYS A 637 -8.10 -5.54 22.05
N ASN A 638 -9.41 -5.67 22.24
CA ASN A 638 -10.29 -4.68 22.87
C ASN A 638 -10.27 -3.28 22.20
N SER A 639 -9.96 -3.21 20.90
CA SER A 639 -9.94 -1.97 20.12
C SER A 639 -10.44 -2.18 18.69
N LYS A 640 -10.80 -1.09 18.02
CA LYS A 640 -11.11 -1.07 16.58
C LYS A 640 -9.88 -0.82 15.72
N ARG A 641 -8.75 -0.41 16.32
CA ARG A 641 -7.48 -0.12 15.63
C ARG A 641 -6.93 -1.38 14.96
N PHE A 642 -6.53 -1.24 13.71
CA PHE A 642 -5.86 -2.27 12.93
C PHE A 642 -4.71 -1.68 12.11
N TYR A 643 -3.85 -2.56 11.59
CA TYR A 643 -2.92 -2.34 10.49
C TYR A 643 -3.11 -3.46 9.46
N VAL A 644 -2.82 -3.19 8.19
CA VAL A 644 -2.83 -4.19 7.11
C VAL A 644 -1.53 -4.05 6.32
N GLN A 645 -0.85 -5.16 6.09
CA GLN A 645 0.32 -5.28 5.24
C GLN A 645 -0.09 -6.11 4.01
N PRO A 646 -0.30 -5.48 2.84
CA PRO A 646 -0.45 -6.22 1.58
C PRO A 646 0.89 -6.83 1.20
N ILE A 647 0.87 -8.10 0.78
CA ILE A 647 2.04 -8.88 0.39
C ILE A 647 1.77 -9.41 -1.01
N GLN A 648 2.59 -8.99 -1.97
CA GLN A 648 2.55 -9.56 -3.31
C GLN A 648 3.36 -10.85 -3.35
N ILE A 649 2.89 -11.86 -4.07
CA ILE A 649 3.69 -13.03 -4.45
C ILE A 649 4.27 -12.75 -5.84
N ILE A 650 5.60 -12.87 -5.97
CA ILE A 650 6.35 -12.61 -7.21
C ILE A 650 7.16 -13.87 -7.50
N ASP A 651 7.00 -14.48 -8.67
CA ASP A 651 7.70 -15.73 -9.04
C ASP A 651 7.54 -16.83 -7.96
N GLY A 652 6.32 -16.99 -7.43
CA GLY A 652 6.04 -17.98 -6.38
C GLY A 652 6.81 -17.77 -5.07
N ALA A 653 7.27 -16.54 -4.79
CA ALA A 653 7.99 -16.18 -3.57
C ALA A 653 7.57 -14.79 -3.04
N PHE A 654 7.86 -14.53 -1.77
CA PHE A 654 7.74 -13.20 -1.16
C PHE A 654 8.60 -13.08 0.10
N LEU A 655 8.69 -11.85 0.63
CA LEU A 655 9.36 -11.52 1.88
C LEU A 655 8.33 -11.03 2.91
N PHE A 656 8.55 -11.32 4.20
CA PHE A 656 7.74 -10.82 5.30
C PHE A 656 8.55 -10.84 6.60
N GLY A 657 8.66 -9.68 7.28
CA GLY A 657 9.43 -9.55 8.53
C GLY A 657 10.89 -9.94 8.38
N GLY A 658 11.52 -9.57 7.26
CA GLY A 658 12.91 -9.92 6.93
C GLY A 658 13.13 -11.35 6.40
N LYS A 659 12.14 -12.25 6.46
CA LYS A 659 12.26 -13.65 6.02
C LYS A 659 11.61 -13.90 4.65
N ARG A 660 12.23 -14.76 3.84
CA ARG A 660 11.71 -15.27 2.56
C ARG A 660 10.79 -16.48 2.73
N TYR A 661 9.73 -16.53 1.91
CA TYR A 661 8.81 -17.65 1.74
C TYR A 661 8.70 -18.00 0.24
N GLY A 662 8.47 -19.27 -0.09
CA GLY A 662 8.26 -19.75 -1.47
C GLY A 662 9.54 -20.21 -2.18
N ARG A 663 9.64 -19.97 -3.49
CA ARG A 663 10.82 -20.35 -4.30
C ARG A 663 12.11 -19.75 -3.72
N LYS A 664 13.19 -20.55 -3.68
CA LYS A 664 14.52 -20.15 -3.19
C LYS A 664 15.18 -19.08 -4.07
N SER A 665 16.23 -18.43 -3.59
CA SER A 665 17.03 -17.52 -4.43
C SER A 665 17.69 -18.31 -5.57
N THR A 666 17.97 -17.64 -6.68
CA THR A 666 18.72 -18.20 -7.82
C THR A 666 20.11 -18.67 -7.37
N ALA A 667 20.78 -17.90 -6.52
CA ALA A 667 22.06 -18.27 -5.90
C ALA A 667 21.97 -19.55 -5.04
N GLU A 668 20.90 -19.75 -4.26
CA GLU A 668 20.69 -21.02 -3.52
C GLU A 668 20.55 -22.25 -4.43
N VAL A 669 20.06 -22.07 -5.66
CA VAL A 669 19.94 -23.16 -6.65
C VAL A 669 21.29 -23.42 -7.31
N GLU A 670 21.97 -22.37 -7.78
CA GLU A 670 23.29 -22.46 -8.42
C GLU A 670 24.35 -23.09 -7.50
N VAL A 671 24.42 -22.65 -6.23
CA VAL A 671 25.33 -23.22 -5.22
C VAL A 671 25.01 -24.70 -4.95
N LYS A 672 23.74 -25.10 -5.02
CA LYS A 672 23.34 -26.51 -4.85
C LYS A 672 23.63 -27.37 -6.07
N GLN A 673 23.54 -26.82 -7.28
CA GLN A 673 23.94 -27.52 -8.50
C GLN A 673 25.46 -27.72 -8.51
N ALA A 674 26.25 -26.67 -8.27
CA ALA A 674 27.71 -26.79 -8.16
C ALA A 674 28.15 -27.80 -7.07
N ALA A 675 27.48 -27.81 -5.92
CA ALA A 675 27.74 -28.77 -4.84
C ALA A 675 27.23 -30.20 -5.12
N ALA A 676 26.34 -30.40 -6.09
CA ALA A 676 25.92 -31.71 -6.58
C ALA A 676 26.87 -32.22 -7.68
N GLU A 677 27.28 -31.33 -8.58
CA GLU A 677 28.27 -31.59 -9.64
C GLU A 677 29.64 -31.96 -9.05
N GLN A 678 30.13 -31.23 -8.04
CA GLN A 678 31.33 -31.61 -7.29
C GLN A 678 31.20 -32.96 -6.58
N LYS A 679 29.98 -33.39 -6.21
CA LYS A 679 29.74 -34.71 -5.61
C LYS A 679 29.71 -35.84 -6.63
N LEU A 680 29.25 -35.59 -7.86
CA LEU A 680 29.43 -36.54 -8.97
C LEU A 680 30.91 -36.67 -9.35
N ASP A 681 31.63 -35.55 -9.45
CA ASP A 681 33.05 -35.52 -9.83
C ASP A 681 33.99 -36.08 -8.74
N THR A 682 33.50 -36.26 -7.51
CA THR A 682 34.17 -36.99 -6.41
C THR A 682 33.60 -38.39 -6.14
N GLN A 683 32.66 -38.86 -6.97
CA GLN A 683 32.21 -40.27 -7.03
C GLN A 683 32.65 -40.98 -8.33
N ASN A 684 33.10 -40.22 -9.33
CA ASN A 684 33.68 -40.71 -10.59
C ASN A 684 35.23 -40.64 -10.62
N LYS A 685 35.87 -40.60 -9.45
CA LYS A 685 37.33 -40.59 -9.22
C LYS A 685 37.66 -41.49 -8.04
#